data_AF-A0A1H1H9Q0-F1
#
_entry.id   AF-A0A1H1H9Q0-F1
#
_cell.length_a   1.000
_cell.length_b   1.000
_cell.length_c   1.000
_cell.angle_alpha   90.00
_cell.angle_beta   90.00
_cell.angle_gamma   90.00
#
_symmetry.space_group_name_H-M   'P 1'
#
loop_
_entity.id
_entity.type
_entity.pdbx_description
1 polymer ?
#
loop_
_entity_poly.entity_id
_entity_poly.type
_entity_poly.pdbx_seq_one_letter_code
_entity_poly.pdbx_strand_id
1 'polypeptide(L)'
;MTPSRYFLSAAILVSGLAAADTAKAAACAGGGSLTVTASSDSLTLLPVAATTFNFGEHVILTAAPSGFSIASYSWTIDGPTIKDYNEDLGTKNMPTPAAALPWSTTPLAPADLTAASVGFYFVPSAAQFEPNNGPFTRNVTLDVTKSGGGSCSVTTPYMVERNETDITRQAEDFYTSNHRPATTTNPLFGHVVDEHIFWHQTVHDSPSFPIWTRFLAWHGEFVRRFDLWRQEFGYKKVLPWYPGRPLPTGPQFDADAGLRIAYVADANHIPTYYTISGGTIADGGGQHKLADYASLDDFTNSFEGGFHGQVHCNIGVFIPGTFFSTSGPGYGSMCNASSPKDTMFWRWHGFIDTLYRNYCSFHPASCPIPSPADPSADPWMADNATDIADNGTVPSPGTHWISPDVWNRRTQVTTDACVQPVDTYGDHVTSGGVVRDCGSAADHENPVSGVTNYLYGTLRNTRPESPRVVYAEVGVYYALASSGLTYPADFTMVPEQRQFITLFLEPGTTTSIGPIAWVPPPVPPANDHYCLYMRVLSVQATPPVEGLGIDTDVANNNDLAWRNIKVVAPGDMSPPSFFIVRNIGKERERLSLRFEVAPALADARTDIHVTLDKALTGAFRTGGGKLDGLKPDGKGGFLITSAKATIDGLLMVPREVGHVKVLIGPRKPSVWGDITITQMSPNGVDGGVTLHLATKK
;
A
#
# COMPACT_ATOMS: atom_id res chain seq x y z
N MET A 1 40.09 44.91 26.85
CA MET A 1 39.43 43.88 26.03
C MET A 1 40.51 43.10 25.32
N THR A 2 40.88 41.96 25.87
CA THR A 2 41.90 41.03 25.37
C THR A 2 41.21 39.91 24.59
N PRO A 3 41.71 39.50 23.40
CA PRO A 3 41.12 38.39 22.66
C PRO A 3 41.61 37.06 23.25
N SER A 4 40.63 36.21 23.60
CA SER A 4 40.86 34.87 24.16
C SER A 4 41.33 33.91 23.07
N ARG A 5 42.49 33.31 23.31
CA ARG A 5 43.07 32.19 22.56
C ARG A 5 42.58 30.89 23.19
N TYR A 6 41.71 30.14 22.51
CA TYR A 6 41.55 28.70 22.74
C TYR A 6 41.17 28.00 21.43
N PHE A 7 42.18 27.71 20.62
CA PHE A 7 42.20 26.52 19.77
C PHE A 7 42.85 25.42 20.61
N LEU A 8 42.06 24.50 21.15
CA LEU A 8 42.58 23.27 21.74
C LEU A 8 42.05 22.10 20.91
N SER A 9 42.95 21.48 20.16
CA SER A 9 42.75 20.21 19.48
C SER A 9 42.34 19.15 20.51
N ALA A 10 41.07 18.75 20.52
CA ALA A 10 40.63 17.58 21.26
C ALA A 10 41.02 16.32 20.46
N ALA A 11 42.26 15.86 20.65
CA ALA A 11 42.61 14.47 20.36
C ALA A 11 41.96 13.62 21.45
N ILE A 12 40.78 13.06 21.16
CA ILE A 12 40.15 12.08 22.02
C ILE A 12 40.97 10.78 21.91
N LEU A 13 41.80 10.52 22.90
CA LEU A 13 42.42 9.22 23.13
C LEU A 13 41.35 8.26 23.65
N VAL A 14 40.65 7.59 22.73
CA VAL A 14 39.80 6.43 23.05
C VAL A 14 40.71 5.22 23.22
N SER A 15 41.18 4.98 24.44
CA SER A 15 41.80 3.70 24.81
C SER A 15 40.71 2.78 25.36
N GLY A 16 39.88 2.24 24.47
CA GLY A 16 38.90 1.21 24.77
C GLY A 16 39.16 0.00 23.87
N LEU A 17 39.23 -1.19 24.47
CA LEU A 17 39.42 -2.48 23.80
C LEU A 17 38.23 -2.79 22.87
N ALA A 18 38.17 -2.18 21.69
CA ALA A 18 37.41 -2.72 20.57
C ALA A 18 38.26 -3.82 19.93
N ALA A 19 37.64 -4.95 19.56
CA ALA A 19 38.27 -5.92 18.68
C ALA A 19 38.55 -5.20 17.36
N ALA A 20 39.78 -4.71 17.18
CA ALA A 20 40.23 -4.10 15.95
C ALA A 20 40.26 -5.22 14.90
N ASP A 21 39.25 -5.23 14.03
CA ASP A 21 39.31 -5.99 12.80
C ASP A 21 40.57 -5.56 12.03
N THR A 22 41.16 -6.51 11.32
CA THR A 22 42.56 -6.48 10.87
C THR A 22 42.91 -5.22 10.08
N ALA A 23 43.44 -4.22 10.79
CA ALA A 23 43.99 -3.02 10.19
C ALA A 23 45.04 -3.42 9.16
N LYS A 24 44.83 -3.05 7.89
CA LYS A 24 45.76 -3.46 6.81
C LYS A 24 47.00 -2.59 6.88
N ALA A 25 48.07 -3.18 7.42
CA ALA A 25 49.37 -2.55 7.48
C ALA A 25 50.17 -2.87 6.22
N ALA A 26 50.67 -1.85 5.53
CA ALA A 26 51.70 -2.00 4.51
C ALA A 26 53.07 -1.73 5.13
N ALA A 27 54.04 -2.60 4.88
CA ALA A 27 55.44 -2.33 5.21
C ALA A 27 55.99 -1.25 4.28
N CYS A 28 56.57 -0.20 4.84
CA CYS A 28 57.13 0.88 4.05
C CYS A 28 58.60 0.62 3.72
N ALA A 29 59.02 0.90 2.49
CA ALA A 29 60.43 0.84 2.12
C ALA A 29 61.26 1.75 3.06
N GLY A 30 62.36 1.22 3.60
CA GLY A 30 63.19 1.92 4.59
C GLY A 30 62.74 1.81 6.06
N GLY A 31 61.79 0.91 6.37
CA GLY A 31 61.34 0.63 7.74
C GLY A 31 60.05 1.35 8.12
N GLY A 32 59.38 0.79 9.14
CA GLY A 32 58.06 1.20 9.62
C GLY A 32 56.88 0.58 8.87
N SER A 33 55.67 0.88 9.32
CA SER A 33 54.42 0.47 8.68
C SER A 33 53.42 1.62 8.60
N LEU A 34 52.57 1.58 7.58
CA LEU A 34 51.45 2.48 7.41
C LEU A 34 50.16 1.68 7.50
N THR A 35 49.27 2.10 8.39
CA THR A 35 47.97 1.44 8.60
C THR A 35 46.86 2.41 8.26
N VAL A 36 45.87 1.93 7.49
CA VAL A 36 44.60 2.63 7.30
C VAL A 36 43.55 1.95 8.17
N THR A 37 42.84 2.75 8.95
CA THR A 37 41.66 2.34 9.70
C THR A 37 40.46 3.07 9.15
N ALA A 38 39.33 2.37 9.05
CA ALA A 38 38.04 2.95 8.70
C ALA A 38 37.07 2.70 9.85
N SER A 39 36.34 3.73 10.23
CA SER A 39 35.26 3.66 11.22
C SER A 39 34.02 4.37 10.68
N SER A 40 32.86 4.04 11.22
CA SER A 40 31.65 4.84 11.02
C SER A 40 31.21 5.54 12.30
N ASP A 41 30.47 6.64 12.14
CA ASP A 41 29.88 7.40 13.25
C ASP A 41 28.49 6.88 13.66
N SER A 42 28.08 5.71 13.17
CA SER A 42 26.76 5.15 13.45
C SER A 42 26.56 4.90 14.95
N LEU A 43 25.44 5.38 15.49
CA LEU A 43 25.18 5.43 16.94
C LEU A 43 24.87 4.07 17.59
N THR A 44 24.57 3.05 16.79
CA THR A 44 24.22 1.71 17.28
C THR A 44 25.44 0.81 17.47
N LEU A 45 26.58 1.19 16.90
CA LEU A 45 27.82 0.45 16.98
C LEU A 45 28.87 1.38 17.60
N LEU A 46 29.59 0.93 18.63
CA LEU A 46 30.87 1.57 18.97
C LEU A 46 31.69 1.72 17.67
N PRO A 47 32.58 2.71 17.49
CA PRO A 47 33.43 2.78 16.31
C PRO A 47 34.20 1.45 16.16
N VAL A 48 33.65 0.54 15.36
CA VAL A 48 34.20 -0.78 15.11
C VAL A 48 34.92 -0.64 13.79
N ALA A 49 36.17 -1.11 13.74
CA ALA A 49 36.86 -1.27 12.48
C ALA A 49 35.98 -2.12 11.56
N ALA A 50 35.48 -1.51 10.48
CA ALA A 50 34.54 -2.15 9.58
C ALA A 50 35.20 -2.36 8.22
N THR A 51 34.97 -3.53 7.64
CA THR A 51 35.36 -3.84 6.26
C THR A 51 34.19 -3.69 5.28
N THR A 52 32.98 -3.50 5.81
CA THR A 52 31.73 -3.32 5.07
C THR A 52 30.99 -2.08 5.58
N PHE A 53 30.56 -1.22 4.66
CA PHE A 53 29.81 0.01 4.92
C PHE A 53 28.51 0.02 4.13
N ASN A 54 27.55 0.84 4.54
CA ASN A 54 26.36 1.13 3.75
C ASN A 54 26.51 2.39 2.92
N PHE A 55 25.80 2.46 1.79
CA PHE A 55 25.59 3.74 1.12
C PHE A 55 24.86 4.69 2.08
N GLY A 56 25.34 5.94 2.15
CA GLY A 56 24.82 6.94 3.07
C GLY A 56 25.32 6.82 4.50
N GLU A 57 26.14 5.83 4.85
CA GLU A 57 26.83 5.78 6.15
C GLU A 57 28.06 6.72 6.13
N HIS A 58 28.24 7.54 7.18
CA HIS A 58 29.44 8.38 7.31
C HIS A 58 30.68 7.53 7.58
N VAL A 59 31.69 7.63 6.72
CA VAL A 59 32.95 6.88 6.82
C VAL A 59 34.09 7.83 7.17
N ILE A 60 34.82 7.50 8.23
CA ILE A 60 36.05 8.20 8.62
C ILE A 60 37.24 7.28 8.40
N LEU A 61 38.15 7.70 7.53
CA LEU A 61 39.45 7.07 7.32
C LEU A 61 40.49 7.76 8.19
N THR A 62 41.36 6.98 8.84
CA THR A 62 42.49 7.52 9.62
C THR A 62 43.78 6.79 9.30
N ALA A 63 44.82 7.58 9.04
CA ALA A 63 46.18 7.11 8.82
C ALA A 63 46.96 6.98 10.15
N ALA A 64 47.52 5.81 10.41
CA ALA A 64 48.36 5.54 11.57
C ALA A 64 49.76 5.06 11.13
N PRO A 65 50.78 5.93 11.08
CA PRO A 65 52.16 5.53 10.82
C PRO A 65 52.79 4.92 12.07
N SER A 66 53.66 3.92 11.88
CA SER A 66 54.52 3.36 12.91
C SER A 66 55.96 3.35 12.43
N GLY A 67 56.89 3.86 13.25
CA GLY A 67 58.33 3.88 12.94
C GLY A 67 58.80 5.00 12.01
N PHE A 68 57.93 5.96 11.63
CA PHE A 68 58.31 7.17 10.89
C PHE A 68 57.30 8.31 11.10
N SER A 69 57.68 9.54 10.73
CA SER A 69 56.80 10.72 10.71
C SER A 69 56.36 11.05 9.28
N ILE A 70 55.11 11.49 9.13
CA ILE A 70 54.51 11.86 7.83
C ILE A 70 54.65 13.36 7.60
N ALA A 71 55.09 13.75 6.40
CA ALA A 71 55.13 15.13 5.93
C ALA A 71 53.86 15.54 5.17
N SER A 72 53.26 14.63 4.40
CA SER A 72 52.03 14.88 3.64
C SER A 72 51.21 13.61 3.45
N TYR A 73 49.90 13.78 3.30
CA TYR A 73 48.92 12.72 3.01
C TYR A 73 48.29 12.97 1.63
N SER A 74 47.94 11.90 0.93
CA SER A 74 47.19 11.94 -0.32
C SER A 74 46.29 10.72 -0.39
N TRP A 75 44.99 10.92 -0.24
CA TRP A 75 43.98 9.87 -0.32
C TRP A 75 43.40 9.77 -1.73
N THR A 76 43.21 8.54 -2.22
CA THR A 76 42.42 8.23 -3.43
C THR A 76 41.32 7.25 -3.03
N ILE A 77 40.06 7.62 -3.29
CA ILE A 77 38.89 6.84 -2.89
C ILE A 77 38.07 6.55 -4.15
N ASP A 78 37.77 5.27 -4.41
CA ASP A 78 36.93 4.88 -5.53
C ASP A 78 35.53 5.53 -5.40
N GLY A 79 35.15 6.30 -6.41
CA GLY A 79 33.86 7.01 -6.45
C GLY A 79 32.65 6.12 -6.79
N PRO A 80 31.43 6.69 -6.75
CA PRO A 80 31.15 8.07 -6.36
C PRO A 80 31.14 8.27 -4.84
N THR A 81 31.58 9.46 -4.40
CA THR A 81 31.61 9.88 -3.00
C THR A 81 31.18 11.34 -2.86
N ILE A 82 30.65 11.69 -1.69
CA ILE A 82 30.38 13.08 -1.31
C ILE A 82 31.02 13.36 0.05
N LYS A 83 31.38 14.62 0.29
CA LYS A 83 31.92 15.09 1.56
C LYS A 83 30.84 15.14 2.63
N ASP A 84 29.72 15.75 2.26
CA ASP A 84 28.63 16.06 3.17
C ASP A 84 27.34 16.27 2.38
N TYR A 85 26.21 16.27 3.06
CA TYR A 85 24.92 16.69 2.55
C TYR A 85 24.24 17.64 3.56
N ASN A 86 23.21 18.35 3.12
CA ASN A 86 22.45 19.27 3.97
C ASN A 86 21.03 18.76 4.21
N GLU A 87 20.74 18.44 5.45
CA GLU A 87 19.45 17.99 5.97
C GLU A 87 18.83 18.92 7.03
N ASP A 88 19.26 20.19 7.11
CA ASP A 88 18.68 21.18 8.05
C ASP A 88 17.42 21.86 7.47
N LEU A 89 16.29 21.89 8.20
CA LEU A 89 15.12 22.71 7.80
C LEU A 89 15.33 24.21 8.04
N GLY A 90 16.47 24.60 8.60
CA GLY A 90 16.70 25.90 9.19
C GLY A 90 16.08 26.04 10.58
N THR A 91 15.75 24.94 11.26
CA THR A 91 15.00 24.98 12.54
C THR A 91 15.84 25.50 13.71
N LYS A 92 17.18 25.35 13.67
CA LYS A 92 18.07 25.83 14.75
C LYS A 92 18.15 27.36 14.87
N ASN A 93 17.71 28.10 13.85
CA ASN A 93 17.57 29.56 13.89
C ASN A 93 16.12 29.89 13.55
N MET A 94 15.31 30.32 14.53
CA MET A 94 13.89 30.75 14.35
C MET A 94 13.61 31.20 12.91
N PRO A 95 12.93 30.38 12.09
CA PRO A 95 12.79 30.70 10.69
C PRO A 95 11.91 31.93 10.54
N THR A 96 12.38 32.95 9.81
CA THR A 96 11.47 33.61 8.88
C THR A 96 10.88 32.52 7.97
N PRO A 97 9.61 32.61 7.51
CA PRO A 97 8.96 31.62 6.61
C PRO A 97 9.67 31.34 5.27
N ALA A 98 10.88 31.84 5.07
CA ALA A 98 11.73 31.57 3.93
C ALA A 98 12.31 30.15 4.01
N ALA A 99 11.69 29.25 3.24
CA ALA A 99 12.16 28.00 2.65
C ALA A 99 13.20 27.19 3.44
N ALA A 100 12.83 25.94 3.78
CA ALA A 100 13.79 24.89 4.09
C ALA A 100 14.97 24.96 3.11
N LEU A 101 16.20 24.83 3.63
CA LEU A 101 17.35 24.81 2.74
C LEU A 101 17.19 23.62 1.79
N PRO A 102 17.33 23.81 0.47
CA PRO A 102 17.18 22.71 -0.47
C PRO A 102 18.22 21.64 -0.16
N TRP A 103 17.79 20.38 -0.30
CA TRP A 103 18.71 19.24 -0.28
C TRP A 103 19.89 19.51 -1.19
N SER A 104 21.10 19.41 -0.66
CA SER A 104 22.32 19.65 -1.43
C SER A 104 23.41 18.70 -0.97
N THR A 105 24.19 18.18 -1.92
CA THR A 105 25.40 17.41 -1.64
C THR A 105 26.63 18.27 -1.90
N THR A 106 27.64 18.11 -1.06
CA THR A 106 28.95 18.75 -1.23
C THR A 106 29.93 17.71 -1.76
N PRO A 107 30.52 17.90 -2.96
CA PRO A 107 31.52 16.97 -3.48
C PRO A 107 32.78 16.93 -2.61
N LEU A 108 33.46 15.78 -2.58
CA LEU A 108 34.76 15.64 -1.93
C LEU A 108 35.84 16.36 -2.76
N ALA A 109 36.45 17.41 -2.22
CA ALA A 109 37.42 18.23 -2.94
C ALA A 109 38.86 17.72 -2.73
N PRO A 110 39.81 18.03 -3.63
CA PRO A 110 41.21 17.62 -3.46
C PRO A 110 41.84 18.06 -2.12
N ALA A 111 41.42 19.20 -1.56
CA ALA A 111 41.91 19.67 -0.27
C ALA A 111 41.50 18.76 0.90
N ASP A 112 40.32 18.14 0.83
CA ASP A 112 39.81 17.23 1.86
C ASP A 112 40.63 15.93 1.92
N LEU A 113 41.30 15.57 0.82
CA LEU A 113 42.10 14.35 0.66
C LEU A 113 43.57 14.50 1.09
N THR A 114 43.92 15.58 1.80
CA THR A 114 45.31 15.88 2.23
C THR A 114 45.54 15.84 3.73
N ALA A 115 44.49 15.49 4.50
CA ALA A 115 44.54 15.40 5.95
C ALA A 115 44.91 13.97 6.44
N ALA A 116 45.32 13.88 7.71
CA ALA A 116 45.58 12.59 8.36
C ALA A 116 44.33 11.71 8.51
N SER A 117 43.16 12.36 8.55
CA SER A 117 41.85 11.71 8.55
C SER A 117 40.93 12.37 7.53
N VAL A 118 40.07 11.58 6.89
CA VAL A 118 39.10 12.03 5.87
C VAL A 118 37.74 11.47 6.21
N GLY A 119 36.74 12.34 6.33
CA GLY A 119 35.32 11.98 6.47
C GLY A 119 34.59 12.15 5.14
N PHE A 120 33.76 11.19 4.76
CA PHE A 120 32.98 11.21 3.52
C PHE A 120 31.84 10.18 3.56
N TYR A 121 31.02 10.16 2.51
CA TYR A 121 29.94 9.18 2.29
C TYR A 121 30.12 8.50 0.94
N PHE A 122 29.89 7.18 0.89
CA PHE A 122 29.76 6.46 -0.37
C PHE A 122 28.38 6.69 -0.99
N VAL A 123 28.36 6.92 -2.30
CA VAL A 123 27.14 7.06 -3.12
C VAL A 123 27.11 5.91 -4.15
N PRO A 124 25.95 5.33 -4.48
CA PRO A 124 25.86 4.34 -5.55
C PRO A 124 26.11 4.98 -6.92
N SER A 125 26.83 4.27 -7.79
CA SER A 125 26.86 4.58 -9.22
C SER A 125 25.57 4.11 -9.88
N ALA A 126 25.27 4.59 -11.10
CA ALA A 126 24.06 4.21 -11.84
C ALA A 126 23.87 2.68 -11.97
N ALA A 127 24.96 1.91 -12.11
CA ALA A 127 24.92 0.45 -12.23
C ALA A 127 24.60 -0.28 -10.91
N GLN A 128 24.67 0.45 -9.80
CA GLN A 128 24.50 -0.07 -8.45
C GLN A 128 23.12 0.25 -7.88
N PHE A 129 22.25 0.96 -8.58
CA PHE A 129 20.84 1.09 -8.19
C PHE A 129 20.11 -0.26 -8.37
N GLU A 130 18.91 -0.37 -7.79
CA GLU A 130 18.02 -1.52 -7.93
C GLU A 130 17.92 -2.02 -9.38
N PRO A 131 17.94 -3.35 -9.62
CA PRO A 131 17.83 -4.45 -8.62
C PRO A 131 19.17 -4.94 -8.05
N ASN A 132 20.29 -4.26 -8.33
CA ASN A 132 21.62 -4.72 -7.95
C ASN A 132 21.96 -4.32 -6.51
N ASN A 133 21.53 -5.10 -5.51
CA ASN A 133 21.75 -4.84 -4.07
C ASN A 133 23.03 -5.48 -3.51
N GLY A 134 23.95 -5.91 -4.37
CA GLY A 134 25.14 -6.64 -3.95
C GLY A 134 26.16 -5.76 -3.21
N PRO A 135 27.00 -6.35 -2.35
CA PRO A 135 28.14 -5.63 -1.78
C PRO A 135 29.15 -5.35 -2.91
N PHE A 136 29.57 -4.10 -3.03
CA PHE A 136 30.47 -3.62 -4.06
C PHE A 136 31.82 -3.28 -3.46
N THR A 137 32.90 -3.74 -4.08
CA THR A 137 34.24 -3.36 -3.64
C THR A 137 34.55 -1.92 -4.03
N ARG A 138 35.14 -1.17 -3.08
CA ARG A 138 35.69 0.17 -3.24
C ARG A 138 37.10 0.19 -2.67
N ASN A 139 38.08 0.55 -3.49
CA ASN A 139 39.45 0.69 -3.03
C ASN A 139 39.67 2.08 -2.45
N VAL A 140 40.38 2.11 -1.33
CA VAL A 140 40.92 3.31 -0.72
C VAL A 140 42.43 3.18 -0.72
N THR A 141 43.10 4.12 -1.36
CA THR A 141 44.55 4.20 -1.40
C THR A 141 45.02 5.42 -0.62
N LEU A 142 46.01 5.22 0.25
CA LEU A 142 46.70 6.30 0.95
C LEU A 142 48.16 6.31 0.53
N ASP A 143 48.59 7.42 -0.05
CA ASP A 143 49.99 7.75 -0.30
C ASP A 143 50.48 8.77 0.74
N VAL A 144 51.63 8.49 1.35
CA VAL A 144 52.27 9.42 2.30
C VAL A 144 53.71 9.68 1.90
N THR A 145 54.17 10.92 2.13
CA THR A 145 55.59 11.28 2.04
C THR A 145 56.16 11.33 3.45
N LYS A 146 57.31 10.68 3.69
CA LYS A 146 57.96 10.68 5.02
C LYS A 146 58.74 11.98 5.25
N SER A 147 58.83 12.45 6.49
CA SER A 147 59.57 13.69 6.85
C SER A 147 61.08 13.65 6.58
N GLY A 148 61.65 12.48 6.27
CA GLY A 148 63.06 12.29 5.90
C GLY A 148 63.28 11.87 4.43
N GLY A 149 62.25 11.97 3.58
CA GLY A 149 62.28 11.49 2.20
C GLY A 149 61.78 10.05 2.05
N GLY A 150 61.35 9.73 0.83
CA GLY A 150 60.69 8.47 0.48
C GLY A 150 59.16 8.53 0.64
N SER A 151 58.48 7.59 -0.01
CA SER A 151 57.03 7.45 0.02
C SER A 151 56.60 6.08 0.53
N CYS A 152 55.36 5.99 1.00
CA CYS A 152 54.71 4.73 1.32
C CYS A 152 53.27 4.77 0.82
N SER A 153 52.79 3.65 0.30
CA SER A 153 51.45 3.52 -0.26
C SER A 153 50.77 2.29 0.33
N VAL A 154 49.48 2.41 0.63
CA VAL A 154 48.64 1.28 1.05
C VAL A 154 47.29 1.39 0.37
N THR A 155 46.84 0.28 -0.24
CA THR A 155 45.50 0.15 -0.81
C THR A 155 44.70 -0.86 -0.01
N THR A 156 43.54 -0.45 0.47
CA THR A 156 42.61 -1.29 1.22
C THR A 156 41.27 -1.36 0.49
N PRO A 157 40.80 -2.58 0.12
CA PRO A 157 39.45 -2.75 -0.38
C PRO A 157 38.45 -2.74 0.79
N TYR A 158 37.36 -2.00 0.62
CA TYR A 158 36.18 -2.02 1.47
C TYR A 158 34.97 -2.49 0.66
N MET A 159 34.02 -3.14 1.32
CA MET A 159 32.73 -3.49 0.72
C MET A 159 31.72 -2.38 1.04
N VAL A 160 30.89 -2.02 0.07
CA VAL A 160 29.82 -1.04 0.24
C VAL A 160 28.52 -1.62 -0.29
N GLU A 161 27.47 -1.60 0.51
CA GLU A 161 26.20 -2.27 0.20
C GLU A 161 24.99 -1.37 0.50
N ARG A 162 23.80 -1.85 0.11
CA ARG A 162 22.53 -1.43 0.71
C ARG A 162 22.02 -2.58 1.55
N ASN A 163 22.15 -2.47 2.86
CA ASN A 163 21.68 -3.50 3.75
C ASN A 163 20.15 -3.42 3.89
N GLU A 164 19.49 -4.50 3.49
CA GLU A 164 18.04 -4.68 3.65
C GLU A 164 17.71 -5.97 4.43
N THR A 165 18.72 -6.59 5.05
CA THR A 165 18.62 -7.91 5.69
C THR A 165 18.97 -7.89 7.18
N ASP A 166 19.63 -6.84 7.65
CA ASP A 166 20.03 -6.65 9.04
C ASP A 166 19.25 -5.50 9.67
N ILE A 167 18.47 -5.83 10.70
CA ILE A 167 17.64 -4.86 11.46
C ILE A 167 18.46 -3.81 12.22
N THR A 168 19.78 -3.99 12.34
CA THR A 168 20.68 -3.08 13.06
C THR A 168 21.47 -2.14 12.16
N ARG A 169 21.28 -2.27 10.83
CA ARG A 169 22.02 -1.54 9.79
C ARG A 169 21.07 -0.99 8.73
N GLN A 170 19.95 -0.43 9.16
CA GLN A 170 18.93 0.11 8.28
C GLN A 170 19.29 1.53 7.81
N ALA A 171 18.69 1.97 6.70
CA ALA A 171 18.95 3.30 6.16
C ALA A 171 18.60 4.41 7.18
N GLU A 172 17.54 4.18 7.96
CA GLU A 172 17.09 5.01 9.07
C GLU A 172 18.17 5.18 10.17
N ASP A 173 18.94 4.13 10.46
CA ASP A 173 20.03 4.20 11.45
C ASP A 173 21.12 5.18 11.00
N PHE A 174 21.50 5.13 9.73
CA PHE A 174 22.50 6.04 9.16
C PHE A 174 21.96 7.46 9.10
N TYR A 175 20.76 7.65 8.52
CA TYR A 175 20.17 8.98 8.39
C TYR A 175 20.01 9.71 9.74
N THR A 176 19.62 8.98 10.79
CA THR A 176 19.41 9.56 12.12
C THR A 176 20.67 9.69 12.97
N SER A 177 21.78 9.07 12.56
CA SER A 177 23.08 9.15 13.26
C SER A 177 24.11 10.04 12.59
N ASN A 178 23.95 10.32 11.29
CA ASN A 178 24.85 11.18 10.53
C ASN A 178 24.76 12.66 10.96
N HIS A 179 25.78 13.42 10.57
CA HIS A 179 25.95 14.86 10.81
C HIS A 179 25.85 15.26 12.29
N ARG A 180 26.98 15.17 12.98
CA ARG A 180 27.14 15.76 14.31
C ARG A 180 27.73 17.17 14.16
N PRO A 181 26.98 18.25 14.41
CA PRO A 181 27.60 19.53 14.70
C PRO A 181 28.52 19.40 15.92
N ALA A 182 29.69 20.05 15.89
CA ALA A 182 30.60 20.11 17.03
C ALA A 182 29.98 20.72 18.31
N THR A 183 28.77 21.29 18.21
CA THR A 183 28.03 21.99 19.27
C THR A 183 26.82 21.22 19.78
N THR A 184 26.56 19.98 19.33
CA THR A 184 25.44 19.19 19.88
C THR A 184 25.66 18.95 21.36
N THR A 185 24.69 19.36 22.18
CA THR A 185 24.74 19.26 23.64
C THR A 185 24.63 17.82 24.13
N ASN A 186 24.30 16.88 23.24
CA ASN A 186 24.33 15.47 23.53
C ASN A 186 25.13 14.72 22.44
N PRO A 187 26.24 14.07 22.82
CA PRO A 187 27.13 13.39 21.88
C PRO A 187 26.52 12.14 21.22
N LEU A 188 25.28 11.77 21.56
CA LEU A 188 24.57 10.58 21.09
C LEU A 188 23.56 10.86 19.95
N PHE A 189 23.50 12.06 19.34
CA PHE A 189 22.53 12.38 18.27
C PHE A 189 23.17 12.79 16.95
N GLY A 190 22.55 12.34 15.86
CA GLY A 190 22.63 13.01 14.57
C GLY A 190 21.65 14.18 14.49
N HIS A 191 21.88 15.10 13.57
CA HIS A 191 21.12 16.35 13.42
C HIS A 191 19.60 16.14 13.32
N VAL A 192 19.16 15.08 12.65
CA VAL A 192 17.74 14.76 12.38
C VAL A 192 16.92 14.51 13.66
N VAL A 193 17.48 13.76 14.63
CA VAL A 193 16.78 13.48 15.90
C VAL A 193 16.72 14.74 16.77
N ASP A 194 17.81 15.51 16.79
CA ASP A 194 17.85 16.80 17.48
C ASP A 194 16.82 17.79 16.93
N GLU A 195 16.68 17.85 15.61
CA GLU A 195 15.71 18.69 14.93
C GLU A 195 14.27 18.31 15.32
N HIS A 196 13.94 17.02 15.39
CA HIS A 196 12.62 16.55 15.81
C HIS A 196 12.33 16.84 17.30
N ILE A 197 13.31 16.60 18.18
CA ILE A 197 13.19 16.93 19.61
C ILE A 197 13.00 18.44 19.80
N PHE A 198 13.81 19.25 19.11
CA PHE A 198 13.73 20.70 19.14
C PHE A 198 12.36 21.19 18.67
N TRP A 199 11.84 20.61 17.59
CA TRP A 199 10.51 20.93 17.08
C TRP A 199 9.43 20.70 18.15
N HIS A 200 9.40 19.54 18.81
CA HIS A 200 8.45 19.28 19.89
C HIS A 200 8.60 20.23 21.08
N GLN A 201 9.83 20.66 21.40
CA GLN A 201 10.09 21.54 22.55
C GLN A 201 9.76 23.01 22.29
N THR A 202 9.85 23.46 21.04
CA THR A 202 9.91 24.90 20.74
C THR A 202 8.97 25.37 19.64
N VAL A 203 8.63 24.51 18.69
CA VAL A 203 7.82 24.86 17.51
C VAL A 203 6.40 24.32 17.65
N HIS A 204 6.25 23.09 18.13
CA HIS A 204 4.98 22.38 18.25
C HIS A 204 3.90 23.18 18.99
N ASP A 205 4.23 23.75 20.15
CA ASP A 205 3.29 24.55 20.95
C ASP A 205 3.30 26.06 20.62
N SER A 206 4.12 26.49 19.65
CA SER A 206 4.28 27.91 19.33
C SER A 206 2.99 28.51 18.74
N PRO A 207 2.42 29.57 19.34
CA PRO A 207 1.22 30.23 18.81
C PRO A 207 1.51 31.13 17.60
N SER A 208 2.79 31.32 17.25
CA SER A 208 3.23 32.18 16.15
C SER A 208 2.94 31.61 14.76
N PHE A 209 2.55 30.33 14.68
CA PHE A 209 2.26 29.62 13.45
C PHE A 209 0.92 28.88 13.55
N PRO A 210 0.13 28.79 12.47
CA PRO A 210 -1.03 27.91 12.40
C PRO A 210 -0.65 26.46 12.75
N ILE A 211 -1.59 25.70 13.33
CA ILE A 211 -1.29 24.33 13.77
C ILE A 211 -0.94 23.44 12.59
N TRP A 212 -1.58 23.63 11.44
CA TRP A 212 -1.25 22.86 10.25
C TRP A 212 0.19 23.10 9.77
N THR A 213 0.70 24.34 9.89
CA THR A 213 2.05 24.69 9.44
C THR A 213 3.09 24.06 10.34
N ARG A 214 2.89 24.16 11.65
CA ARG A 214 3.83 23.59 12.62
C ARG A 214 3.79 22.07 12.61
N PHE A 215 2.65 21.42 12.32
CA PHE A 215 2.55 19.96 12.34
C PHE A 215 2.59 19.30 10.95
N LEU A 216 1.56 19.49 10.11
CA LEU A 216 1.44 18.79 8.83
C LEU A 216 2.55 19.15 7.85
N ALA A 217 2.80 20.45 7.66
CA ALA A 217 3.81 20.90 6.70
C ALA A 217 5.22 20.49 7.14
N TRP A 218 5.50 20.59 8.45
CA TRP A 218 6.79 20.19 9.02
C TRP A 218 7.04 18.69 8.84
N HIS A 219 6.11 17.81 9.25
CA HIS A 219 6.29 16.36 9.12
C HIS A 219 6.30 15.90 7.66
N GLY A 220 5.50 16.52 6.79
CA GLY A 220 5.53 16.24 5.36
C GLY A 220 6.88 16.59 4.72
N GLU A 221 7.50 17.72 5.10
CA GLU A 221 8.87 18.05 4.66
C GLU A 221 9.91 17.13 5.29
N PHE A 222 9.73 16.76 6.56
CA PHE A 222 10.60 15.85 7.29
C PHE A 222 10.70 14.48 6.59
N VAL A 223 9.55 13.90 6.19
CA VAL A 223 9.49 12.64 5.43
C VAL A 223 10.06 12.80 4.02
N ARG A 224 9.68 13.88 3.29
CA ARG A 224 10.15 14.08 1.90
C ARG A 224 11.67 14.22 1.82
N ARG A 225 12.33 14.83 2.80
CA ARG A 225 13.80 14.92 2.84
C ARG A 225 14.46 13.58 3.13
N PHE A 226 13.86 12.77 4.01
CA PHE A 226 14.34 11.40 4.18
C PHE A 226 14.22 10.60 2.87
N ASP A 227 13.10 10.73 2.15
CA ASP A 227 12.95 10.09 0.84
C ASP A 227 13.97 10.58 -0.20
N LEU A 228 14.30 11.88 -0.23
CA LEU A 228 15.36 12.41 -1.09
C LEU A 228 16.74 11.84 -0.74
N TRP A 229 17.06 11.76 0.56
CA TRP A 229 18.29 11.10 1.02
C TRP A 229 18.31 9.63 0.60
N ARG A 230 17.21 8.91 0.81
CA ARG A 230 17.08 7.50 0.40
C ARG A 230 17.37 7.35 -1.09
N GLN A 231 16.78 8.19 -1.93
CA GLN A 231 17.00 8.20 -3.37
C GLN A 231 18.46 8.48 -3.75
N GLU A 232 19.08 9.50 -3.15
CA GLU A 232 20.49 9.84 -3.38
C GLU A 232 21.40 8.63 -3.11
N PHE A 233 21.10 7.86 -2.05
CA PHE A 233 21.86 6.68 -1.66
C PHE A 233 21.31 5.36 -2.22
N GLY A 234 20.39 5.44 -3.19
CA GLY A 234 19.88 4.30 -3.96
C GLY A 234 18.90 3.39 -3.23
N TYR A 235 18.38 3.80 -2.08
CA TYR A 235 17.28 3.15 -1.40
C TYR A 235 15.93 3.56 -2.02
N LYS A 236 14.94 2.65 -1.95
CA LYS A 236 13.55 2.98 -2.30
C LYS A 236 12.98 3.96 -1.28
N LYS A 237 12.08 4.86 -1.71
CA LYS A 237 11.31 5.72 -0.80
C LYS A 237 10.58 4.90 0.27
N VAL A 238 10.32 5.50 1.42
CA VAL A 238 9.57 4.84 2.48
C VAL A 238 8.10 4.72 2.07
N LEU A 239 7.57 3.51 2.14
CA LEU A 239 6.14 3.29 1.92
C LEU A 239 5.36 3.66 3.19
N PRO A 240 4.29 4.45 3.09
CA PRO A 240 3.48 4.76 4.26
C PRO A 240 2.86 3.50 4.85
N TRP A 241 2.74 3.47 6.18
CA TRP A 241 2.02 2.42 6.89
C TRP A 241 0.72 2.99 7.45
N TYR A 242 -0.34 2.18 7.35
CA TYR A 242 -1.70 2.57 7.65
C TYR A 242 -2.12 1.93 8.98
N PRO A 243 -2.52 2.72 9.99
CA PRO A 243 -3.07 2.18 11.22
C PRO A 243 -4.27 1.24 10.98
N GLY A 244 -4.50 0.31 11.89
CA GLY A 244 -5.53 -0.73 11.74
C GLY A 244 -5.08 -1.94 10.93
N ARG A 245 -3.96 -1.84 10.21
CA ARG A 245 -3.27 -3.01 9.66
C ARG A 245 -2.27 -3.56 10.70
N PRO A 246 -1.97 -4.88 10.66
CA PRO A 246 -0.81 -5.41 11.37
C PRO A 246 0.46 -4.63 11.01
N LEU A 247 1.40 -4.51 11.96
CA LEU A 247 2.71 -3.97 11.63
C LEU A 247 3.40 -4.89 10.62
N PRO A 248 4.01 -4.34 9.56
CA PRO A 248 4.82 -5.13 8.66
C PRO A 248 6.04 -5.67 9.43
N THR A 249 6.46 -6.88 9.07
CA THR A 249 7.61 -7.57 9.67
C THR A 249 8.68 -7.82 8.62
N GLY A 250 9.93 -7.97 9.05
CA GLY A 250 11.07 -8.23 8.20
C GLY A 250 12.13 -7.13 8.32
N PRO A 251 13.35 -7.33 7.79
CA PRO A 251 14.48 -6.50 8.17
C PRO A 251 14.45 -5.04 7.69
N GLN A 252 13.51 -4.64 6.84
CA GLN A 252 13.25 -3.23 6.49
C GLN A 252 12.24 -2.55 7.42
N PHE A 253 11.53 -3.36 8.20
CA PHE A 253 10.45 -2.93 9.06
C PHE A 253 10.81 -3.14 10.51
N ASP A 254 11.47 -4.21 10.91
CA ASP A 254 11.81 -4.47 12.31
C ASP A 254 12.97 -3.58 12.73
N ALA A 255 12.87 -2.96 13.91
CA ALA A 255 13.96 -2.24 14.54
C ALA A 255 14.48 -3.07 15.73
N ASP A 256 15.50 -2.59 16.45
CA ASP A 256 16.02 -3.26 17.65
C ASP A 256 14.86 -3.62 18.60
N ALA A 257 14.87 -4.85 19.14
CA ALA A 257 13.74 -5.45 19.86
C ALA A 257 13.31 -4.66 21.09
N GLY A 258 14.15 -3.75 21.60
CA GLY A 258 13.82 -2.82 22.69
C GLY A 258 12.89 -1.67 22.29
N LEU A 259 12.65 -1.42 21.01
CA LEU A 259 11.92 -0.23 20.55
C LEU A 259 10.39 -0.41 20.46
N ARG A 260 9.91 -1.66 20.35
CA ARG A 260 8.50 -1.98 20.04
C ARG A 260 7.80 -2.83 21.10
N ILE A 261 6.49 -2.60 21.25
CA ILE A 261 5.59 -3.47 22.01
C ILE A 261 4.93 -4.52 21.10
N ALA A 262 4.24 -5.49 21.72
CA ALA A 262 3.25 -6.28 21.00
C ALA A 262 2.14 -5.36 20.49
N TYR A 263 2.15 -5.09 19.19
CA TYR A 263 1.17 -4.22 18.54
C TYR A 263 -0.16 -4.96 18.34
N VAL A 264 -1.26 -4.31 18.75
CA VAL A 264 -2.62 -4.80 18.53
C VAL A 264 -3.27 -3.92 17.46
N ALA A 265 -3.50 -4.49 16.26
CA ALA A 265 -4.07 -3.77 15.12
C ALA A 265 -5.42 -3.12 15.48
N ASP A 266 -6.25 -3.82 16.25
CA ASP A 266 -7.58 -3.34 16.62
C ASP A 266 -7.59 -2.09 17.51
N ALA A 267 -6.52 -1.84 18.26
CA ALA A 267 -6.39 -0.64 19.09
C ALA A 267 -5.99 0.61 18.29
N ASN A 268 -5.75 0.45 16.99
CA ASN A 268 -5.17 1.46 16.11
C ASN A 268 -5.94 1.61 14.80
N HIS A 269 -7.17 1.11 14.69
CA HIS A 269 -7.96 1.30 13.48
C HIS A 269 -7.93 2.77 13.06
N ILE A 270 -7.58 3.05 11.79
CA ILE A 270 -7.81 4.38 11.23
C ILE A 270 -9.29 4.63 11.48
N PRO A 271 -9.62 5.63 12.30
CA PRO A 271 -11.01 5.86 12.54
C PRO A 271 -11.68 6.21 11.21
N THR A 272 -12.90 5.70 11.00
CA THR A 272 -13.57 5.68 9.69
C THR A 272 -13.77 7.07 9.07
N TYR A 273 -13.47 8.14 9.80
CA TYR A 273 -13.57 9.54 9.42
C TYR A 273 -12.36 10.13 8.66
N TYR A 274 -11.14 9.57 8.74
CA TYR A 274 -9.98 10.08 7.94
C TYR A 274 -9.91 9.53 6.51
N THR A 275 -11.06 9.22 5.94
CA THR A 275 -11.18 8.73 4.57
C THR A 275 -11.83 9.77 3.68
N ILE A 276 -11.60 9.64 2.38
CA ILE A 276 -12.25 10.45 1.33
C ILE A 276 -13.77 10.37 1.46
N SER A 277 -14.24 9.14 1.57
CA SER A 277 -15.64 8.74 1.60
C SER A 277 -16.31 9.03 2.95
N GLY A 278 -15.50 9.04 4.01
CA GLY A 278 -15.84 9.39 5.37
C GLY A 278 -16.65 8.36 6.15
N GLY A 279 -16.74 8.56 7.47
CA GLY A 279 -17.50 7.75 8.43
C GLY A 279 -18.97 8.15 8.58
N THR A 280 -19.75 7.42 9.38
CA THR A 280 -21.04 7.93 9.90
C THR A 280 -20.82 8.65 11.24
N ILE A 281 -21.73 9.53 11.62
CA ILE A 281 -21.73 10.31 12.88
C ILE A 281 -21.64 9.43 14.15
N ALA A 282 -21.85 8.11 14.03
CA ALA A 282 -21.92 7.19 15.17
C ALA A 282 -20.57 6.83 15.81
N ASP A 283 -19.44 7.13 15.18
CA ASP A 283 -18.12 6.92 15.77
C ASP A 283 -17.79 8.14 16.66
N GLY A 284 -17.92 7.98 17.97
CA GLY A 284 -17.69 9.07 18.93
C GLY A 284 -16.27 9.63 18.83
N GLY A 285 -16.13 10.96 18.73
CA GLY A 285 -14.82 11.63 18.75
C GLY A 285 -14.76 13.03 18.13
N GLY A 286 -15.80 13.47 17.40
CA GLY A 286 -15.87 14.82 16.85
C GLY A 286 -15.07 15.03 15.55
N GLN A 287 -14.64 13.94 14.91
CA GLN A 287 -13.94 14.01 13.63
C GLN A 287 -14.88 13.84 12.43
N HIS A 288 -14.49 14.41 11.29
CA HIS A 288 -15.31 14.58 10.09
C HIS A 288 -14.67 13.94 8.86
N LYS A 289 -15.43 13.83 7.75
CA LYS A 289 -14.86 13.47 6.45
C LYS A 289 -13.80 14.50 6.04
N LEU A 290 -12.83 14.10 5.22
CA LEU A 290 -11.81 15.04 4.74
C LEU A 290 -12.42 16.28 4.05
N ALA A 291 -13.49 16.10 3.29
CA ALA A 291 -14.24 17.17 2.61
C ALA A 291 -15.08 18.07 3.55
N ASP A 292 -15.30 17.65 4.80
CA ASP A 292 -16.19 18.34 5.74
C ASP A 292 -15.42 19.25 6.71
N TYR A 293 -14.09 19.12 6.79
CA TYR A 293 -13.27 20.02 7.61
C TYR A 293 -13.23 21.42 6.98
N ALA A 294 -13.74 22.40 7.72
CA ALA A 294 -13.85 23.80 7.27
C ALA A 294 -12.50 24.45 6.98
N SER A 295 -11.43 24.00 7.65
CA SER A 295 -10.08 24.52 7.51
C SER A 295 -9.03 23.45 7.72
N LEU A 296 -7.80 23.73 7.26
CA LEU A 296 -6.67 22.85 7.47
C LEU A 296 -6.25 22.78 8.96
N ASP A 297 -6.49 23.86 9.73
CA ASP A 297 -6.30 23.85 11.18
C ASP A 297 -7.32 22.94 11.88
N ASP A 298 -8.61 22.97 11.49
CA ASP A 298 -9.62 22.06 12.04
C ASP A 298 -9.27 20.60 11.75
N PHE A 299 -8.86 20.32 10.50
CA PHE A 299 -8.38 19.00 10.12
C PHE A 299 -7.19 18.57 10.97
N THR A 300 -6.18 19.42 11.15
CA THR A 300 -4.97 19.10 11.94
C THR A 300 -5.30 18.87 13.42
N ASN A 301 -6.10 19.75 14.02
CA ASN A 301 -6.52 19.65 15.43
C ASN A 301 -7.27 18.35 15.72
N SER A 302 -7.92 17.75 14.73
CA SER A 302 -8.74 16.56 14.93
C SER A 302 -7.93 15.31 15.31
N PHE A 303 -6.63 15.23 14.97
CA PHE A 303 -5.79 14.06 15.28
C PHE A 303 -4.48 14.33 16.03
N GLU A 304 -3.87 15.50 15.91
CA GLU A 304 -2.50 15.76 16.40
C GLU A 304 -2.32 15.46 17.91
N GLY A 305 -3.14 16.05 18.78
CA GLY A 305 -3.03 15.88 20.23
C GLY A 305 -3.68 14.62 20.82
N GLY A 306 -4.23 13.73 19.98
CA GLY A 306 -4.98 12.56 20.43
C GLY A 306 -4.58 11.30 19.68
N PHE A 307 -5.19 11.10 18.51
CA PHE A 307 -4.98 9.89 17.70
C PHE A 307 -3.51 9.71 17.30
N HIS A 308 -2.81 10.78 16.90
CA HIS A 308 -1.41 10.71 16.50
C HIS A 308 -0.50 10.23 17.64
N GLY A 309 -0.55 10.89 18.79
CA GLY A 309 0.20 10.46 19.98
C GLY A 309 -0.15 9.04 20.44
N GLN A 310 -1.42 8.64 20.32
CA GLN A 310 -1.86 7.29 20.66
C GLN A 310 -1.24 6.23 19.72
N VAL A 311 -1.21 6.46 18.40
CA VAL A 311 -0.58 5.54 17.43
C VAL A 311 0.92 5.38 17.73
N HIS A 312 1.62 6.47 18.02
CA HIS A 312 3.02 6.45 18.45
C HIS A 312 3.25 5.49 19.62
N CYS A 313 2.43 5.63 20.67
CA CYS A 313 2.56 4.82 21.89
C CYS A 313 1.97 3.41 21.79
N ASN A 314 1.18 3.14 20.76
CA ASN A 314 0.71 1.80 20.45
C ASN A 314 1.71 0.99 19.60
N ILE A 315 2.61 1.65 18.89
CA ILE A 315 3.72 0.99 18.16
C ILE A 315 4.92 0.80 19.10
N GLY A 316 5.27 1.84 19.85
CA GLY A 316 6.46 1.88 20.70
C GLY A 316 6.21 1.50 22.16
N VAL A 317 7.27 1.09 22.85
CA VAL A 317 7.24 0.91 24.31
C VAL A 317 7.34 2.26 25.01
N PHE A 318 6.32 2.63 25.79
CA PHE A 318 6.51 3.65 26.81
C PHE A 318 7.32 3.06 27.96
N ILE A 319 8.61 3.40 28.02
CA ILE A 319 9.45 3.09 29.18
C ILE A 319 9.40 4.29 30.13
N PRO A 320 9.10 4.10 31.43
CA PRO A 320 9.06 5.19 32.41
C PRO A 320 10.32 6.07 32.31
N GLY A 321 10.10 7.31 31.88
CA GLY A 321 11.12 8.28 31.49
C GLY A 321 10.45 9.54 30.94
N THR A 322 11.23 10.51 30.47
CA THR A 322 10.69 11.70 29.81
C THR A 322 10.41 11.40 28.33
N PHE A 323 9.33 11.94 27.75
CA PHE A 323 9.08 11.91 26.29
C PHE A 323 10.29 12.38 25.47
N PHE A 324 11.06 13.31 26.04
CA PHE A 324 12.32 13.82 25.51
C PHE A 324 13.54 13.00 25.93
N SER A 325 13.38 11.71 26.27
CA SER A 325 14.52 10.90 26.68
C SER A 325 15.49 10.75 25.53
N THR A 326 16.72 11.14 25.83
CA THR A 326 17.85 11.21 24.92
C THR A 326 18.74 9.95 24.99
N SER A 327 18.45 9.01 25.91
CA SER A 327 19.20 7.76 26.04
C SER A 327 18.41 6.70 26.84
N GLY A 328 18.94 5.49 26.90
CA GLY A 328 18.39 4.39 27.72
C GLY A 328 17.47 3.42 26.97
N PRO A 329 16.84 2.46 27.69
CA PRO A 329 16.17 1.30 27.08
C PRO A 329 14.96 1.59 26.17
N GLY A 330 14.47 2.84 26.11
CA GLY A 330 13.33 3.25 25.26
C GLY A 330 13.70 4.34 24.25
N TYR A 331 14.99 4.65 24.14
CA TYR A 331 15.50 5.61 23.18
C TYR A 331 15.31 5.09 21.76
N GLY A 332 14.76 5.93 20.87
CA GLY A 332 14.38 5.52 19.53
C GLY A 332 13.00 4.91 19.44
N SER A 333 12.30 4.70 20.56
CA SER A 333 10.95 4.14 20.55
C SER A 333 9.96 5.10 19.92
N MET A 334 8.98 4.56 19.20
CA MET A 334 7.86 5.32 18.64
C MET A 334 7.11 6.17 19.67
N CYS A 335 7.09 5.82 20.96
CA CYS A 335 6.39 6.63 21.97
C CYS A 335 7.19 7.85 22.48
N ASN A 336 8.41 8.09 21.98
CA ASN A 336 9.29 9.18 22.43
C ASN A 336 9.61 10.16 21.28
N ALA A 337 10.05 11.38 21.60
CA ALA A 337 10.52 12.35 20.61
C ALA A 337 11.80 11.90 19.86
N SER A 338 12.44 10.80 20.29
CA SER A 338 13.52 10.15 19.53
C SER A 338 13.01 9.14 18.49
N SER A 339 11.69 9.08 18.26
CA SER A 339 11.04 8.16 17.33
C SER A 339 11.57 8.10 15.89
N PRO A 340 12.22 9.13 15.30
CA PRO A 340 12.77 9.00 13.94
C PRO A 340 13.74 7.83 13.74
N LYS A 341 14.28 7.25 14.82
CA LYS A 341 15.09 6.02 14.76
C LYS A 341 14.30 4.76 14.45
N ASP A 342 13.03 4.70 14.81
CA ASP A 342 12.17 3.58 14.46
C ASP A 342 11.72 3.73 13.00
N THR A 343 11.91 2.70 12.19
CA THR A 343 11.49 2.68 10.78
C THR A 343 10.00 2.92 10.58
N MET A 344 9.17 2.63 11.60
CA MET A 344 7.74 2.93 11.58
C MET A 344 7.44 4.41 11.67
N PHE A 345 8.33 5.25 12.20
CA PHE A 345 8.12 6.70 12.27
C PHE A 345 7.90 7.29 10.89
N TRP A 346 8.79 6.98 9.95
CA TRP A 346 8.74 7.49 8.59
C TRP A 346 7.51 7.00 7.84
N ARG A 347 7.10 5.76 8.11
CA ARG A 347 5.94 5.13 7.49
C ARG A 347 4.63 5.73 8.02
N TRP A 348 4.55 5.91 9.34
CA TRP A 348 3.43 6.56 10.01
C TRP A 348 3.28 8.02 9.56
N HIS A 349 4.36 8.78 9.51
CA HIS A 349 4.31 10.17 9.05
C HIS A 349 4.12 10.30 7.54
N GLY A 350 4.55 9.31 6.75
CA GLY A 350 4.17 9.21 5.34
C GLY A 350 2.66 9.08 5.15
N PHE A 351 1.98 8.36 6.05
CA PHE A 351 0.52 8.31 6.07
C PHE A 351 -0.09 9.66 6.45
N ILE A 352 0.43 10.35 7.47
CA ILE A 352 -0.02 11.70 7.85
C ILE A 352 0.12 12.70 6.68
N ASP A 353 1.26 12.69 5.99
CA ASP A 353 1.52 13.52 4.81
C ASP A 353 0.55 13.17 3.66
N THR A 354 0.18 11.89 3.53
CA THR A 354 -0.86 11.44 2.59
C THR A 354 -2.22 12.03 2.96
N LEU A 355 -2.64 11.98 4.23
CA LEU A 355 -3.92 12.59 4.66
C LEU A 355 -3.95 14.10 4.39
N TYR A 356 -2.84 14.80 4.61
CA TYR A 356 -2.70 16.21 4.27
C TYR A 356 -2.92 16.47 2.78
N ARG A 357 -2.24 15.71 1.90
CA ARG A 357 -2.43 15.82 0.44
C ARG A 357 -3.87 15.54 0.02
N ASN A 358 -4.53 14.59 0.68
CA ASN A 358 -5.91 14.24 0.41
C ASN A 358 -6.87 15.38 0.76
N TYR A 359 -6.69 15.97 1.94
CA TYR A 359 -7.43 17.17 2.33
C TYR A 359 -7.27 18.28 1.27
N CYS A 360 -6.03 18.54 0.83
CA CYS A 360 -5.76 19.57 -0.18
C CYS A 360 -6.38 19.28 -1.55
N SER A 361 -6.59 18.00 -1.90
CA SER A 361 -7.28 17.65 -3.15
C SER A 361 -8.76 18.06 -3.14
N PHE A 362 -9.41 18.06 -1.96
CA PHE A 362 -10.78 18.56 -1.78
C PHE A 362 -10.85 20.07 -1.57
N HIS A 363 -9.81 20.65 -0.98
CA HIS A 363 -9.75 22.04 -0.57
C HIS A 363 -8.55 22.76 -1.17
N PRO A 364 -8.43 22.84 -2.51
CA PRO A 364 -7.23 23.41 -3.16
C PRO A 364 -7.00 24.87 -2.79
N ALA A 365 -8.06 25.62 -2.47
CA ALA A 365 -7.97 27.02 -2.03
C ALA A 365 -7.46 27.18 -0.58
N SER A 366 -7.57 26.13 0.24
CA SER A 366 -7.19 26.15 1.66
C SER A 366 -5.74 25.72 1.90
N CYS A 367 -5.05 25.21 0.87
CA CYS A 367 -3.68 24.76 0.96
C CYS A 367 -2.72 25.73 0.24
N PRO A 368 -1.55 26.04 0.84
CA PRO A 368 -0.51 26.77 0.13
C PRO A 368 -0.14 26.06 -1.17
N ILE A 369 0.09 26.87 -2.22
CA ILE A 369 0.49 26.54 -3.61
C ILE A 369 1.22 25.18 -3.71
N PRO A 370 0.83 24.34 -4.68
CA PRO A 370 0.59 22.93 -4.46
C PRO A 370 1.91 22.21 -4.20
N SER A 371 1.95 21.38 -3.15
CA SER A 371 2.62 20.08 -3.32
C SER A 371 2.11 19.57 -4.67
N PRO A 372 2.97 19.45 -5.70
CA PRO A 372 2.52 19.22 -7.07
C PRO A 372 1.46 18.14 -7.02
N ALA A 373 0.28 18.35 -7.60
CA ALA A 373 -0.79 17.35 -7.52
C ALA A 373 -0.17 15.99 -7.85
N ASP A 374 -0.38 15.00 -6.98
CA ASP A 374 0.09 13.67 -7.30
C ASP A 374 -0.52 13.30 -8.66
N PRO A 375 0.27 12.83 -9.64
CA PRO A 375 -0.30 12.37 -10.89
C PRO A 375 -1.37 11.36 -10.50
N SER A 376 -2.59 11.54 -11.02
CA SER A 376 -3.69 10.63 -10.72
C SER A 376 -3.23 9.19 -10.97
N ALA A 377 -3.50 8.22 -10.12
CA ALA A 377 -3.41 6.84 -10.56
C ALA A 377 -4.45 6.62 -11.66
N ASP A 378 -4.26 5.52 -12.35
CA ASP A 378 -5.30 4.89 -13.14
C ASP A 378 -5.66 3.58 -12.43
N PRO A 379 -6.33 3.65 -11.25
CA PRO A 379 -6.72 2.45 -10.54
C PRO A 379 -7.82 1.77 -11.33
N TRP A 380 -7.75 0.45 -11.46
CA TRP A 380 -8.85 -0.29 -12.06
C TRP A 380 -8.95 -1.73 -11.61
N MET A 381 -10.16 -2.25 -11.69
CA MET A 381 -10.52 -3.63 -11.48
C MET A 381 -11.14 -4.16 -12.78
N ALA A 382 -10.77 -5.37 -13.16
CA ALA A 382 -11.36 -6.08 -14.26
C ALA A 382 -12.78 -6.49 -13.90
N ASP A 383 -13.75 -6.03 -14.69
CA ASP A 383 -15.12 -6.50 -14.58
C ASP A 383 -15.34 -7.82 -15.33
N ASN A 384 -14.49 -8.14 -16.30
CA ASN A 384 -14.47 -9.40 -17.04
C ASN A 384 -13.04 -9.78 -17.50
N ALA A 385 -12.91 -10.92 -18.18
CA ALA A 385 -11.61 -11.43 -18.63
C ALA A 385 -10.96 -10.59 -19.74
N THR A 386 -11.75 -9.91 -20.59
CA THR A 386 -11.27 -9.02 -21.65
C THR A 386 -10.55 -7.82 -21.07
N ASP A 387 -11.01 -7.26 -19.95
CA ASP A 387 -10.34 -6.13 -19.28
C ASP A 387 -8.91 -6.49 -18.88
N ILE A 388 -8.68 -7.74 -18.46
CA ILE A 388 -7.34 -8.21 -18.15
C ILE A 388 -6.47 -8.23 -19.43
N ALA A 389 -7.02 -8.69 -20.55
CA ALA A 389 -6.32 -8.76 -21.83
C ALA A 389 -6.02 -7.37 -22.41
N ASP A 390 -6.98 -6.45 -22.28
CA ASP A 390 -6.93 -5.09 -22.82
C ASP A 390 -6.45 -4.05 -21.80
N ASN A 391 -5.92 -4.52 -20.67
CA ASN A 391 -5.29 -3.70 -19.64
C ASN A 391 -6.20 -2.58 -19.09
N GLY A 392 -7.47 -2.92 -18.83
CA GLY A 392 -8.44 -2.00 -18.25
C GLY A 392 -8.94 -0.95 -19.23
N THR A 393 -9.11 -1.29 -20.51
CA THR A 393 -9.73 -0.37 -21.48
C THR A 393 -11.26 -0.36 -21.34
N VAL A 394 -11.86 0.84 -21.24
CA VAL A 394 -13.33 1.04 -21.29
C VAL A 394 -13.79 1.51 -22.69
N PRO A 395 -15.04 1.21 -23.11
CA PRO A 395 -15.98 0.32 -22.46
C PRO A 395 -15.61 -1.14 -22.64
N SER A 396 -15.87 -1.94 -21.60
CA SER A 396 -15.58 -3.36 -21.58
C SER A 396 -16.60 -4.12 -22.45
N PRO A 397 -16.16 -4.91 -23.45
CA PRO A 397 -17.09 -5.57 -24.35
C PRO A 397 -17.78 -6.75 -23.64
N GLY A 398 -19.11 -6.76 -23.65
CA GLY A 398 -19.87 -7.86 -23.07
C GLY A 398 -21.30 -7.45 -22.74
N THR A 399 -22.16 -8.44 -22.50
CA THR A 399 -23.52 -8.20 -21.98
C THR A 399 -23.65 -8.52 -20.50
N HIS A 400 -22.69 -9.26 -19.92
CA HIS A 400 -22.62 -9.60 -18.50
C HIS A 400 -21.20 -9.80 -18.01
N TRP A 401 -20.95 -9.38 -16.78
CA TRP A 401 -19.64 -9.31 -16.15
C TRP A 401 -19.57 -10.28 -14.98
N ILE A 402 -18.56 -11.14 -15.00
CA ILE A 402 -18.20 -11.98 -13.86
C ILE A 402 -16.79 -11.55 -13.52
N SER A 403 -16.67 -10.57 -12.63
CA SER A 403 -15.37 -10.00 -12.32
C SER A 403 -14.42 -11.11 -11.89
N PRO A 404 -13.29 -11.31 -12.62
CA PRO A 404 -12.25 -12.22 -12.19
C PRO A 404 -11.55 -11.72 -10.93
N ASP A 405 -11.71 -10.45 -10.61
CA ASP A 405 -11.07 -9.80 -9.48
C ASP A 405 -11.83 -9.98 -8.19
N VAL A 406 -13.17 -10.04 -8.23
CA VAL A 406 -14.01 -10.23 -7.04
C VAL A 406 -14.22 -11.71 -6.77
N TRP A 407 -13.93 -12.20 -5.56
CA TRP A 407 -14.16 -13.61 -5.18
C TRP A 407 -14.39 -13.79 -3.66
N ASN A 408 -14.70 -15.02 -3.24
CA ASN A 408 -15.09 -15.37 -1.87
C ASN A 408 -14.49 -16.71 -1.43
N ARG A 409 -14.18 -16.85 -0.14
CA ARG A 409 -13.82 -18.11 0.53
C ARG A 409 -14.58 -18.28 1.85
N ARG A 410 -14.85 -19.52 2.24
CA ARG A 410 -15.41 -19.84 3.56
C ARG A 410 -14.37 -19.80 4.68
N THR A 411 -13.08 -19.93 4.34
CA THR A 411 -11.96 -19.85 5.27
C THR A 411 -11.02 -18.71 4.88
N GLN A 412 -10.45 -18.03 5.88
CA GLN A 412 -9.47 -16.97 5.64
C GLN A 412 -8.26 -17.56 4.92
N VAL A 413 -7.77 -16.86 3.91
CA VAL A 413 -6.50 -17.18 3.26
C VAL A 413 -5.40 -16.60 4.14
N THR A 414 -4.69 -17.45 4.86
CA THR A 414 -3.61 -17.09 5.78
C THR A 414 -2.27 -17.48 5.13
N THR A 415 -1.81 -16.69 4.17
CA THR A 415 -0.39 -16.53 3.78
C THR A 415 0.47 -17.75 3.37
N ASP A 416 -0.03 -18.98 3.26
CA ASP A 416 0.72 -20.08 2.65
C ASP A 416 0.42 -20.17 1.15
N ALA A 417 1.46 -20.08 0.31
CA ALA A 417 1.41 -20.25 -1.14
C ALA A 417 0.64 -21.54 -1.49
N CYS A 418 -0.58 -21.40 -2.01
CA CYS A 418 -1.40 -22.45 -2.59
C CYS A 418 -0.81 -22.73 -3.97
N VAL A 419 0.30 -23.45 -3.95
CA VAL A 419 0.82 -24.14 -5.12
C VAL A 419 -0.16 -25.28 -5.40
N GLN A 420 -0.92 -25.16 -6.49
CA GLN A 420 -1.75 -26.17 -7.18
C GLN A 420 -3.29 -26.10 -6.97
N PRO A 421 -4.08 -26.36 -8.04
CA PRO A 421 -3.65 -26.81 -9.37
C PRO A 421 -3.59 -25.70 -10.42
N VAL A 422 -2.63 -25.86 -11.32
CA VAL A 422 -2.49 -25.16 -12.60
C VAL A 422 -3.82 -25.19 -13.37
N ASP A 423 -4.19 -24.09 -14.02
CA ASP A 423 -5.31 -24.11 -14.96
C ASP A 423 -4.96 -24.98 -16.19
N THR A 424 -5.95 -25.18 -17.06
CA THR A 424 -5.85 -26.08 -18.21
C THR A 424 -4.90 -25.59 -19.31
N TYR A 425 -4.33 -24.39 -19.17
CA TYR A 425 -3.45 -23.75 -20.16
C TYR A 425 -1.97 -23.83 -19.80
N GLY A 426 -1.60 -24.35 -18.63
CA GLY A 426 -0.19 -24.60 -18.29
C GLY A 426 0.65 -23.34 -18.05
N ASP A 427 0.04 -22.15 -18.06
CA ASP A 427 0.71 -20.90 -17.75
C ASP A 427 0.58 -20.59 -16.26
N HIS A 428 1.74 -20.51 -15.59
CA HIS A 428 1.86 -19.64 -14.44
C HIS A 428 1.67 -18.22 -14.97
N VAL A 429 0.48 -17.62 -14.82
CA VAL A 429 0.29 -16.21 -15.20
C VAL A 429 0.98 -15.30 -14.18
N THR A 430 2.31 -15.31 -14.21
CA THR A 430 3.16 -14.15 -14.06
C THR A 430 3.08 -13.34 -15.36
N SER A 431 2.04 -12.52 -15.53
CA SER A 431 2.22 -11.31 -16.34
C SER A 431 2.77 -10.23 -15.40
N GLY A 432 4.08 -9.97 -15.47
CA GLY A 432 4.71 -8.88 -14.71
C GLY A 432 5.50 -9.26 -13.45
N GLY A 433 5.78 -10.55 -13.20
CA GLY A 433 6.71 -10.95 -12.13
C GLY A 433 6.21 -10.82 -10.69
N VAL A 434 4.90 -10.60 -10.47
CA VAL A 434 4.29 -10.60 -9.13
C VAL A 434 3.76 -11.99 -8.79
N VAL A 435 4.20 -12.52 -7.65
CA VAL A 435 3.59 -13.71 -7.02
C VAL A 435 2.21 -13.28 -6.50
N ARG A 436 1.12 -13.77 -7.10
CA ARG A 436 -0.22 -13.54 -6.56
C ARG A 436 -0.35 -14.35 -5.27
N ASP A 437 -0.63 -13.67 -4.16
CA ASP A 437 -1.13 -14.33 -2.96
C ASP A 437 -2.39 -15.13 -3.30
N CYS A 438 -2.54 -16.29 -2.68
CA CYS A 438 -3.51 -17.33 -3.02
C CYS A 438 -4.93 -16.80 -3.23
N GLY A 439 -5.57 -17.25 -4.31
CA GLY A 439 -6.96 -16.97 -4.59
C GLY A 439 -7.18 -16.14 -5.86
N SER A 440 -7.63 -16.81 -6.90
CA SER A 440 -8.24 -16.13 -8.05
C SER A 440 -9.75 -16.38 -8.06
N ALA A 441 -10.46 -15.84 -9.05
CA ALA A 441 -11.82 -16.28 -9.34
C ALA A 441 -11.99 -17.81 -9.45
N ALA A 442 -10.91 -18.57 -9.70
CA ALA A 442 -10.92 -20.04 -9.72
C ALA A 442 -11.08 -20.70 -8.34
N ASP A 443 -10.76 -19.98 -7.26
CA ASP A 443 -10.85 -20.45 -5.87
C ASP A 443 -12.14 -20.01 -5.18
N HIS A 444 -13.01 -19.34 -5.93
CA HIS A 444 -14.29 -18.84 -5.46
C HIS A 444 -15.16 -19.96 -4.91
N GLU A 445 -15.63 -19.78 -3.69
CA GLU A 445 -16.62 -20.63 -3.04
C GLU A 445 -17.92 -19.87 -2.85
N ASN A 446 -19.05 -20.57 -3.01
CA ASN A 446 -20.34 -20.05 -2.59
C ASN A 446 -20.32 -19.77 -1.08
N PRO A 447 -20.55 -18.52 -0.64
CA PRO A 447 -20.56 -18.16 0.77
C PRO A 447 -21.69 -18.86 1.52
N VAL A 448 -21.47 -19.13 2.81
CA VAL A 448 -22.46 -19.76 3.69
C VAL A 448 -23.13 -18.69 4.54
N SER A 449 -24.46 -18.60 4.48
CA SER A 449 -25.24 -17.68 5.31
C SER A 449 -25.05 -17.95 6.80
N GLY A 450 -25.01 -16.88 7.61
CA GLY A 450 -24.84 -16.96 9.06
C GLY A 450 -23.46 -17.41 9.54
N VAL A 451 -22.49 -17.57 8.64
CA VAL A 451 -21.09 -17.91 8.95
C VAL A 451 -20.18 -16.81 8.40
N THR A 452 -19.05 -16.57 9.04
CA THR A 452 -18.02 -15.68 8.50
C THR A 452 -17.41 -16.28 7.25
N ASN A 453 -17.53 -15.56 6.15
CA ASN A 453 -16.85 -15.77 4.89
C ASN A 453 -15.86 -14.63 4.67
N TYR A 454 -14.99 -14.76 3.67
CA TYR A 454 -13.95 -13.79 3.38
C TYR A 454 -14.04 -13.39 1.90
N LEU A 455 -14.28 -12.10 1.66
CA LEU A 455 -14.31 -11.50 0.34
C LEU A 455 -12.94 -10.98 -0.04
N TYR A 456 -12.65 -11.04 -1.33
CA TYR A 456 -11.39 -10.61 -1.90
C TYR A 456 -11.64 -9.94 -3.25
N GLY A 457 -10.67 -9.12 -3.64
CA GLY A 457 -10.66 -8.30 -4.84
C GLY A 457 -9.25 -8.27 -5.44
N THR A 458 -9.09 -7.72 -6.63
CA THR A 458 -7.77 -7.37 -7.18
C THR A 458 -7.85 -5.97 -7.77
N LEU A 459 -6.91 -5.10 -7.44
CA LEU A 459 -6.82 -3.74 -7.95
C LEU A 459 -5.51 -3.56 -8.71
N ARG A 460 -5.55 -2.87 -9.85
CA ARG A 460 -4.38 -2.62 -10.71
C ARG A 460 -4.11 -1.13 -10.83
N ASN A 461 -2.87 -0.80 -11.16
CA ASN A 461 -2.47 0.55 -11.54
C ASN A 461 -1.63 0.48 -12.82
N THR A 462 -2.20 0.96 -13.92
CA THR A 462 -1.63 0.82 -15.27
C THR A 462 -0.66 1.90 -15.69
N ARG A 463 -0.36 2.86 -14.82
CA ARG A 463 0.57 3.93 -15.18
C ARG A 463 2.00 3.40 -15.30
N PRO A 464 2.72 3.78 -16.38
CA PRO A 464 4.10 3.36 -16.60
C PRO A 464 5.15 4.18 -15.84
N GLU A 465 4.77 5.29 -15.19
CA GLU A 465 5.71 6.26 -14.60
C GLU A 465 5.90 6.06 -13.08
N SER A 466 7.14 6.04 -12.60
CA SER A 466 7.51 5.91 -11.18
C SER A 466 8.07 7.23 -10.60
N PRO A 467 7.93 7.56 -9.29
CA PRO A 467 6.97 7.06 -8.30
C PRO A 467 6.18 8.22 -7.67
N ARG A 468 4.85 8.18 -7.79
CA ARG A 468 3.98 8.75 -6.78
C ARG A 468 3.04 7.66 -6.29
N VAL A 469 3.14 7.41 -5.00
CA VAL A 469 2.33 6.43 -4.28
C VAL A 469 0.89 6.89 -4.33
N VAL A 470 0.04 6.08 -4.94
CA VAL A 470 -1.40 6.31 -4.90
C VAL A 470 -2.03 5.31 -3.97
N TYR A 471 -2.97 5.80 -3.18
CA TYR A 471 -3.90 4.98 -2.45
C TYR A 471 -5.24 4.93 -3.18
N ALA A 472 -5.84 3.76 -3.18
CA ALA A 472 -7.24 3.59 -3.53
C ALA A 472 -7.99 3.14 -2.28
N GLU A 473 -9.06 3.84 -1.94
CA GLU A 473 -10.07 3.29 -1.05
C GLU A 473 -10.95 2.36 -1.86
N VAL A 474 -11.18 1.14 -1.38
CA VAL A 474 -12.19 0.26 -1.99
C VAL A 474 -13.32 0.02 -1.00
N GLY A 475 -14.55 0.28 -1.47
CA GLY A 475 -15.77 -0.09 -0.77
C GLY A 475 -16.34 -1.37 -1.36
N VAL A 476 -16.76 -2.30 -0.49
CA VAL A 476 -17.42 -3.54 -0.90
C VAL A 476 -18.87 -3.51 -0.45
N TYR A 477 -19.76 -3.84 -1.37
CA TYR A 477 -21.19 -3.80 -1.18
C TYR A 477 -21.81 -5.11 -1.62
N TYR A 478 -22.97 -5.42 -1.06
CA TYR A 478 -23.80 -6.52 -1.47
C TYR A 478 -25.24 -6.06 -1.71
N ALA A 479 -25.93 -6.71 -2.64
CA ALA A 479 -27.36 -6.56 -2.86
C ALA A 479 -27.99 -7.94 -3.06
N LEU A 480 -29.29 -8.06 -2.76
CA LEU A 480 -30.06 -9.22 -3.21
C LEU A 480 -30.10 -9.20 -4.73
N ALA A 481 -29.51 -10.21 -5.38
CA ALA A 481 -29.29 -10.17 -6.82
C ALA A 481 -30.60 -10.06 -7.58
N SER A 482 -30.64 -9.07 -8.46
CA SER A 482 -31.74 -8.80 -9.38
C SER A 482 -31.13 -8.49 -10.73
N SER A 483 -31.78 -8.90 -11.81
CA SER A 483 -31.67 -8.12 -13.03
C SER A 483 -32.35 -6.76 -12.77
N GLY A 484 -31.66 -5.66 -13.09
CA GLY A 484 -32.12 -4.31 -12.76
C GLY A 484 -31.84 -3.86 -11.32
N LEU A 485 -30.58 -3.88 -10.90
CA LEU A 485 -30.14 -3.21 -9.68
C LEU A 485 -29.69 -1.78 -9.97
N THR A 486 -29.99 -0.85 -9.07
CA THR A 486 -29.55 0.54 -9.13
C THR A 486 -28.68 0.88 -7.92
N TYR A 487 -27.46 1.35 -8.15
CA TYR A 487 -26.63 1.95 -7.09
C TYR A 487 -27.06 3.41 -6.84
N PRO A 488 -27.01 3.91 -5.59
CA PRO A 488 -26.73 3.20 -4.33
C PRO A 488 -27.96 2.51 -3.73
N ALA A 489 -29.16 2.73 -4.28
CA ALA A 489 -30.43 2.42 -3.62
C ALA A 489 -30.61 0.96 -3.21
N ASP A 490 -30.06 0.02 -3.99
CA ASP A 490 -30.24 -1.42 -3.76
C ASP A 490 -29.07 -2.09 -3.01
N PHE A 491 -27.99 -1.36 -2.72
CA PHE A 491 -26.74 -1.92 -2.20
C PHE A 491 -26.50 -1.59 -0.73
N THR A 492 -25.97 -2.57 0.01
CA THR A 492 -25.56 -2.47 1.42
C THR A 492 -24.06 -2.71 1.54
N MET A 493 -23.33 -1.91 2.32
CA MET A 493 -21.87 -2.04 2.48
C MET A 493 -21.48 -3.23 3.40
N VAL A 494 -20.33 -3.87 3.13
CA VAL A 494 -19.71 -4.95 3.90
C VAL A 494 -18.45 -4.44 4.59
N PRO A 495 -18.23 -4.66 5.92
CA PRO A 495 -19.19 -4.71 7.03
C PRO A 495 -19.77 -3.31 7.36
N GLU A 496 -20.80 -3.24 8.23
CA GLU A 496 -21.42 -1.97 8.66
C GLU A 496 -20.41 -0.95 9.25
N GLN A 497 -19.27 -1.41 9.76
CA GLN A 497 -18.18 -0.60 10.33
C GLN A 497 -17.22 0.03 9.29
N ARG A 498 -17.61 0.10 8.00
CA ARG A 498 -16.89 0.84 6.94
C ARG A 498 -15.37 0.59 6.91
N GLN A 499 -14.98 -0.66 6.70
CA GLN A 499 -13.60 -0.97 6.37
C GLN A 499 -13.31 -0.51 4.93
N PHE A 500 -12.93 0.75 4.77
CA PHE A 500 -12.27 1.18 3.54
C PHE A 500 -10.93 0.47 3.49
N ILE A 501 -10.72 -0.33 2.44
CA ILE A 501 -9.40 -0.90 2.23
C ILE A 501 -8.59 0.13 1.49
N THR A 502 -7.71 0.82 2.22
CA THR A 502 -6.70 1.68 1.62
C THR A 502 -5.62 0.81 1.02
N LEU A 503 -5.62 0.67 -0.29
CA LEU A 503 -4.68 -0.16 -1.04
C LEU A 503 -3.55 0.71 -1.56
N PHE A 504 -2.34 0.22 -1.40
CA PHE A 504 -1.18 0.81 -2.03
C PHE A 504 -1.10 0.36 -3.49
N LEU A 505 -0.92 1.31 -4.40
CA LEU A 505 -0.89 1.08 -5.84
C LEU A 505 0.36 1.70 -6.45
N GLU A 506 1.44 0.93 -6.45
CA GLU A 506 2.62 1.29 -7.22
C GLU A 506 2.29 1.31 -8.73
N PRO A 507 2.85 2.24 -9.51
CA PRO A 507 2.73 2.24 -10.96
C PRO A 507 3.15 0.87 -11.55
N GLY A 508 2.31 0.31 -12.43
CA GLY A 508 2.52 -0.99 -13.05
C GLY A 508 2.25 -2.19 -12.14
N THR A 509 1.68 -1.98 -10.93
CA THR A 509 1.45 -3.07 -9.97
C THR A 509 0.01 -3.54 -9.89
N THR A 510 -0.14 -4.74 -9.34
CA THR A 510 -1.41 -5.36 -9.00
C THR A 510 -1.41 -5.65 -7.50
N THR A 511 -2.45 -5.22 -6.80
CA THR A 511 -2.60 -5.33 -5.35
C THR A 511 -3.86 -6.11 -5.00
N SER A 512 -3.74 -7.08 -4.09
CA SER A 512 -4.88 -7.84 -3.58
C SER A 512 -5.73 -7.02 -2.61
N ILE A 513 -7.04 -7.19 -2.70
CA ILE A 513 -8.03 -6.64 -1.77
C ILE A 513 -8.49 -7.76 -0.82
N GLY A 514 -8.57 -7.46 0.48
CA GLY A 514 -9.01 -8.41 1.51
C GLY A 514 -7.86 -9.06 2.30
N PRO A 515 -8.15 -10.06 3.15
CA PRO A 515 -9.47 -10.66 3.38
C PRO A 515 -10.46 -9.69 4.06
N ILE A 516 -11.67 -9.57 3.52
CA ILE A 516 -12.78 -8.83 4.16
C ILE A 516 -13.73 -9.83 4.78
N ALA A 517 -13.85 -9.81 6.10
CA ALA A 517 -14.83 -10.64 6.79
C ALA A 517 -16.26 -10.21 6.44
N TRP A 518 -17.08 -11.16 6.01
CA TRP A 518 -18.49 -10.95 5.68
C TRP A 518 -19.33 -12.09 6.25
N VAL A 519 -20.38 -11.75 7.00
CA VAL A 519 -21.42 -12.70 7.40
C VAL A 519 -22.65 -12.42 6.55
N PRO A 520 -22.92 -13.19 5.48
CA PRO A 520 -24.09 -12.99 4.66
C PRO A 520 -25.37 -13.12 5.50
N PRO A 521 -26.38 -12.28 5.25
CA PRO A 521 -27.65 -12.41 5.94
C PRO A 521 -28.31 -13.76 5.64
N PRO A 522 -29.28 -14.20 6.47
CA PRO A 522 -30.04 -15.41 6.20
C PRO A 522 -30.65 -15.39 4.80
N VAL A 523 -30.49 -16.49 4.06
CA VAL A 523 -31.01 -16.63 2.69
C VAL A 523 -32.55 -16.56 2.69
N PRO A 524 -33.17 -15.59 1.99
CA PRO A 524 -34.62 -15.56 1.83
C PRO A 524 -35.15 -16.82 1.10
N PRO A 525 -36.37 -17.30 1.41
CA PRO A 525 -36.92 -18.52 0.81
C PRO A 525 -37.04 -18.55 -0.73
N ALA A 526 -36.95 -17.39 -1.39
CA ALA A 526 -37.07 -17.24 -2.84
C ALA A 526 -35.91 -16.45 -3.46
N ASN A 527 -34.80 -16.28 -2.75
CA ASN A 527 -33.61 -15.66 -3.30
C ASN A 527 -32.35 -16.16 -2.60
N ASP A 528 -31.50 -16.88 -3.33
CA ASP A 528 -30.17 -17.34 -2.89
C ASP A 528 -29.04 -16.68 -3.67
N HIS A 529 -29.35 -15.71 -4.54
CA HIS A 529 -28.36 -14.99 -5.34
C HIS A 529 -28.14 -13.58 -4.80
N TYR A 530 -26.87 -13.21 -4.74
CA TYR A 530 -26.42 -11.90 -4.28
C TYR A 530 -25.46 -11.32 -5.29
N CYS A 531 -25.49 -10.00 -5.43
CA CYS A 531 -24.49 -9.26 -6.19
C CYS A 531 -23.46 -8.74 -5.21
N LEU A 532 -22.20 -9.06 -5.41
CA LEU A 532 -21.08 -8.34 -4.83
C LEU A 532 -20.68 -7.21 -5.77
N TYR A 533 -20.45 -6.04 -5.21
CA TYR A 533 -20.05 -4.85 -5.93
C TYR A 533 -18.90 -4.20 -5.19
N MET A 534 -17.73 -4.14 -5.83
CA MET A 534 -16.54 -3.46 -5.33
C MET A 534 -16.36 -2.17 -6.11
N ARG A 535 -16.05 -1.08 -5.40
CA ARG A 535 -15.89 0.24 -5.98
C ARG A 535 -14.63 0.91 -5.47
N VAL A 536 -13.83 1.44 -6.37
CA VAL A 536 -12.74 2.38 -6.05
C VAL A 536 -13.36 3.75 -5.70
N LEU A 537 -12.95 4.29 -4.56
CA LEU A 537 -13.44 5.52 -3.95
C LEU A 537 -12.34 6.60 -3.86
N SER A 538 -11.20 6.40 -4.54
CA SER A 538 -10.06 7.33 -4.52
C SER A 538 -10.42 8.72 -5.05
N VAL A 539 -9.78 9.79 -4.55
CA VAL A 539 -9.94 11.19 -5.04
C VAL A 539 -9.54 11.37 -6.51
N GLN A 540 -8.87 10.37 -7.06
CA GLN A 540 -8.29 10.37 -8.38
C GLN A 540 -9.15 9.58 -9.37
N ALA A 541 -10.08 8.75 -8.88
CA ALA A 541 -11.12 8.16 -9.69
C ALA A 541 -12.06 9.28 -10.13
N THR A 542 -12.33 9.38 -11.43
CA THR A 542 -13.40 10.27 -11.89
C THR A 542 -14.69 9.73 -11.27
N PRO A 543 -15.46 10.54 -10.50
CA PRO A 543 -16.68 10.05 -9.88
C PRO A 543 -17.52 9.33 -10.94
N PRO A 544 -17.83 8.03 -10.77
CA PRO A 544 -18.52 7.27 -11.78
C PRO A 544 -19.88 7.94 -12.05
N VAL A 545 -20.21 8.17 -13.32
CA VAL A 545 -21.57 8.55 -13.71
C VAL A 545 -22.39 7.28 -13.76
N GLU A 546 -22.90 6.88 -12.61
CA GLU A 546 -23.74 5.69 -12.46
C GLU A 546 -25.18 6.02 -12.87
N GLY A 547 -25.74 5.19 -13.74
CA GLY A 547 -27.10 5.27 -14.22
C GLY A 547 -28.07 4.44 -13.37
N LEU A 548 -29.10 3.92 -14.03
CA LEU A 548 -30.14 3.13 -13.36
C LEU A 548 -29.84 1.62 -13.32
N GLY A 549 -28.76 1.17 -13.99
CA GLY A 549 -28.47 -0.25 -14.19
C GLY A 549 -27.00 -0.58 -13.97
N ILE A 550 -26.74 -1.43 -12.98
CA ILE A 550 -25.39 -1.81 -12.55
C ILE A 550 -24.54 -2.40 -13.68
N ASP A 551 -25.14 -3.17 -14.58
CA ASP A 551 -24.48 -3.76 -15.75
C ASP A 551 -23.90 -2.67 -16.66
N THR A 552 -24.64 -1.58 -16.90
CA THR A 552 -24.15 -0.45 -17.69
C THR A 552 -23.08 0.33 -16.94
N ASP A 553 -23.23 0.47 -15.63
CA ASP A 553 -22.26 1.22 -14.81
C ASP A 553 -20.89 0.54 -14.83
N VAL A 554 -20.88 -0.77 -14.63
CA VAL A 554 -19.65 -1.60 -14.61
C VAL A 554 -19.00 -1.63 -16.00
N ALA A 555 -19.77 -1.86 -17.07
CA ALA A 555 -19.27 -1.87 -18.45
C ALA A 555 -18.53 -0.59 -18.88
N ASN A 556 -18.93 0.54 -18.31
CA ASN A 556 -18.43 1.86 -18.68
C ASN A 556 -17.46 2.43 -17.63
N ASN A 557 -17.11 1.64 -16.60
CA ASN A 557 -16.28 2.13 -15.53
C ASN A 557 -15.43 1.04 -14.87
N ASN A 558 -14.12 1.14 -15.07
CA ASN A 558 -13.14 0.20 -14.53
C ASN A 558 -12.76 0.46 -13.06
N ASP A 559 -13.32 1.50 -12.42
CA ASP A 559 -13.30 1.66 -10.95
C ASP A 559 -14.34 0.74 -10.28
N LEU A 560 -15.17 0.04 -11.05
CA LEU A 560 -16.24 -0.82 -10.57
C LEU A 560 -15.98 -2.26 -10.95
N ALA A 561 -16.16 -3.17 -10.00
CA ALA A 561 -16.13 -4.60 -10.26
C ALA A 561 -17.34 -5.26 -9.64
N TRP A 562 -17.96 -6.15 -10.40
CA TRP A 562 -19.21 -6.80 -10.01
C TRP A 562 -19.14 -8.30 -10.21
N ARG A 563 -19.74 -9.03 -9.27
CA ARG A 563 -19.87 -10.47 -9.34
C ARG A 563 -21.17 -10.96 -8.72
N ASN A 564 -21.91 -11.73 -9.49
CA ASN A 564 -23.00 -12.55 -8.96
C ASN A 564 -22.44 -13.75 -8.19
N ILE A 565 -23.00 -13.98 -7.01
CA ILE A 565 -22.64 -15.09 -6.13
C ILE A 565 -23.91 -15.78 -5.63
N LYS A 566 -23.82 -17.08 -5.35
CA LYS A 566 -24.89 -17.81 -4.67
C LYS A 566 -24.53 -17.97 -3.20
N VAL A 567 -25.36 -17.45 -2.31
CA VAL A 567 -25.26 -17.70 -0.87
C VAL A 567 -26.02 -18.97 -0.55
N VAL A 568 -25.36 -19.93 0.09
CA VAL A 568 -25.96 -21.22 0.46
C VAL A 568 -26.30 -21.27 1.94
N ALA A 569 -27.35 -22.02 2.28
CA ALA A 569 -27.61 -22.38 3.67
C ALA A 569 -26.58 -23.44 4.14
N PRO A 570 -26.24 -23.50 5.45
CA PRO A 570 -25.42 -24.57 5.97
C PRO A 570 -25.98 -25.96 5.61
N GLY A 571 -25.16 -26.79 4.97
CA GLY A 571 -25.54 -28.15 4.53
C GLY A 571 -26.33 -28.23 3.22
N ASP A 572 -26.59 -27.11 2.54
CA ASP A 572 -27.22 -27.12 1.22
C ASP A 572 -26.27 -27.68 0.15
N MET A 573 -26.76 -28.65 -0.63
CA MET A 573 -26.04 -29.29 -1.74
C MET A 573 -26.56 -28.86 -3.13
N SER A 574 -27.52 -27.92 -3.18
CA SER A 574 -28.00 -27.09 -4.31
C SER A 574 -28.20 -27.76 -5.68
N PRO A 575 -29.46 -28.03 -6.10
CA PRO A 575 -30.40 -27.01 -6.61
C PRO A 575 -31.77 -27.03 -5.88
N PRO A 576 -32.66 -26.01 -6.02
CA PRO A 576 -32.76 -24.98 -7.07
C PRO A 576 -31.95 -23.69 -6.85
N SER A 577 -31.84 -22.86 -7.89
CA SER A 577 -31.30 -21.50 -7.86
C SER A 577 -32.42 -20.48 -8.12
N PHE A 578 -32.37 -19.31 -7.50
CA PHE A 578 -33.37 -18.26 -7.60
C PHE A 578 -32.74 -16.90 -7.88
N PHE A 579 -33.36 -16.11 -8.76
CA PHE A 579 -32.96 -14.71 -8.99
C PHE A 579 -34.18 -13.82 -9.19
N ILE A 580 -33.98 -12.51 -9.03
CA ILE A 580 -35.03 -11.52 -9.17
C ILE A 580 -35.03 -10.91 -10.58
N VAL A 581 -36.22 -10.64 -11.10
CA VAL A 581 -36.50 -9.82 -12.28
C VAL A 581 -37.26 -8.57 -11.84
N ARG A 582 -36.82 -7.39 -12.28
CA ARG A 582 -37.37 -6.11 -11.83
C ARG A 582 -37.47 -5.11 -12.96
N ASN A 583 -38.56 -4.35 -12.97
CA ASN A 583 -38.66 -3.13 -13.78
C ASN A 583 -37.96 -1.96 -13.06
N ILE A 584 -36.79 -1.55 -13.53
CA ILE A 584 -36.03 -0.38 -13.03
C ILE A 584 -36.50 0.94 -13.61
N GLY A 585 -37.29 0.89 -14.68
CA GLY A 585 -37.89 2.04 -15.31
C GLY A 585 -38.87 2.76 -14.38
N LYS A 586 -39.09 4.05 -14.71
CA LYS A 586 -40.09 4.88 -14.04
C LYS A 586 -41.51 4.61 -14.52
N GLU A 587 -41.63 3.89 -15.64
CA GLU A 587 -42.89 3.59 -16.32
C GLU A 587 -43.10 2.08 -16.44
N ARG A 588 -44.33 1.68 -16.77
CA ARG A 588 -44.63 0.29 -17.08
C ARG A 588 -43.82 -0.14 -18.30
N GLU A 589 -43.11 -1.26 -18.19
CA GLU A 589 -42.15 -1.70 -19.20
C GLU A 589 -42.37 -3.15 -19.61
N ARG A 590 -42.06 -3.45 -20.86
CA ARG A 590 -42.13 -4.80 -21.43
C ARG A 590 -40.73 -5.40 -21.40
N LEU A 591 -40.51 -6.32 -20.49
CA LEU A 591 -39.23 -6.99 -20.30
C LEU A 591 -39.20 -8.34 -21.02
N SER A 592 -38.00 -8.84 -21.29
CA SER A 592 -37.77 -10.20 -21.74
C SER A 592 -36.60 -10.84 -21.00
N LEU A 593 -36.62 -12.15 -20.85
CA LEU A 593 -35.52 -12.95 -20.30
C LEU A 593 -34.94 -13.81 -21.42
N ARG A 594 -33.65 -13.65 -21.70
CA ARG A 594 -32.90 -14.48 -22.65
C ARG A 594 -32.03 -15.45 -21.89
N PHE A 595 -32.07 -16.71 -22.29
CA PHE A 595 -31.28 -17.80 -21.72
C PHE A 595 -30.30 -18.26 -22.78
N GLU A 596 -29.02 -18.25 -22.43
CA GLU A 596 -27.94 -18.81 -23.24
C GLU A 596 -27.31 -19.97 -22.45
N VAL A 597 -27.53 -21.19 -22.94
CA VAL A 597 -27.08 -22.42 -22.32
C VAL A 597 -25.85 -22.91 -23.06
N ALA A 598 -24.77 -23.14 -22.33
CA ALA A 598 -23.54 -23.67 -22.91
C ALA A 598 -23.81 -24.96 -23.71
N PRO A 599 -23.18 -25.16 -24.89
CA PRO A 599 -23.43 -26.33 -25.74
C PRO A 599 -23.30 -27.66 -24.99
N ALA A 600 -22.31 -27.78 -24.10
CA ALA A 600 -22.11 -28.97 -23.28
C ALA A 600 -23.32 -29.33 -22.39
N LEU A 601 -24.05 -28.34 -21.88
CA LEU A 601 -25.26 -28.55 -21.07
C LEU A 601 -26.46 -28.90 -21.95
N ALA A 602 -26.59 -28.24 -23.10
CA ALA A 602 -27.65 -28.49 -24.07
C ALA A 602 -27.55 -29.90 -24.68
N ASP A 603 -26.33 -30.31 -25.08
CA ASP A 603 -26.06 -31.61 -25.70
C ASP A 603 -26.19 -32.78 -24.72
N ALA A 604 -25.92 -32.54 -23.44
CA ALA A 604 -26.05 -33.54 -22.38
C ALA A 604 -27.51 -33.95 -22.09
N ARG A 605 -28.50 -33.30 -22.74
CA ARG A 605 -29.94 -33.46 -22.46
C ARG A 605 -30.28 -33.23 -20.99
N THR A 606 -29.63 -32.24 -20.39
CA THR A 606 -29.94 -31.84 -19.01
C THR A 606 -31.26 -31.09 -19.02
N ASP A 607 -32.26 -31.58 -18.30
CA ASP A 607 -33.54 -30.88 -18.19
C ASP A 607 -33.37 -29.60 -17.36
N ILE A 608 -33.52 -28.43 -17.98
CA ILE A 608 -33.46 -27.14 -17.28
C ILE A 608 -34.88 -26.60 -17.15
N HIS A 609 -35.41 -26.63 -15.93
CA HIS A 609 -36.75 -26.13 -15.60
C HIS A 609 -36.68 -24.70 -15.11
N VAL A 610 -37.50 -23.84 -15.69
CA VAL A 610 -37.67 -22.43 -15.31
C VAL A 610 -39.08 -22.24 -14.77
N THR A 611 -39.21 -21.77 -13.53
CA THR A 611 -40.52 -21.44 -12.94
C THR A 611 -40.56 -19.94 -12.67
N LEU A 612 -41.62 -19.29 -13.16
CA LEU A 612 -41.94 -17.90 -12.83
C LEU A 612 -42.83 -17.88 -11.59
N ASP A 613 -42.57 -16.96 -10.66
CA ASP A 613 -43.48 -16.75 -9.54
C ASP A 613 -44.84 -16.15 -9.98
N LYS A 614 -45.69 -15.84 -8.99
CA LYS A 614 -47.02 -15.28 -9.25
C LYS A 614 -46.95 -13.93 -9.96
N ALA A 615 -46.00 -13.07 -9.59
CA ALA A 615 -45.87 -11.73 -10.17
C ALA A 615 -45.45 -11.84 -11.65
N LEU A 616 -44.38 -12.60 -11.94
CA LEU A 616 -43.91 -12.79 -13.32
C LEU A 616 -44.90 -13.57 -14.19
N THR A 617 -45.61 -14.55 -13.62
CA THR A 617 -46.70 -15.23 -14.34
C THR A 617 -47.83 -14.27 -14.70
N GLY A 618 -48.17 -13.34 -13.79
CA GLY A 618 -49.12 -12.26 -14.04
C GLY A 618 -48.65 -11.31 -15.13
N ALA A 619 -47.39 -10.87 -15.06
CA ALA A 619 -46.76 -9.99 -16.05
C ALA A 619 -46.68 -10.64 -17.44
N PHE A 620 -46.31 -11.93 -17.50
CA PHE A 620 -46.28 -12.74 -18.73
C PHE A 620 -47.66 -12.81 -19.38
N ARG A 621 -48.72 -13.07 -18.61
CA ARG A 621 -50.08 -13.12 -19.15
C ARG A 621 -50.56 -11.74 -19.61
N THR A 622 -50.35 -10.72 -18.77
CA THR A 622 -50.82 -9.35 -19.05
C THR A 622 -50.13 -8.74 -20.25
N GLY A 623 -48.83 -9.02 -20.43
CA GLY A 623 -48.07 -8.56 -21.58
C GLY A 623 -48.31 -9.38 -22.85
N GLY A 624 -49.06 -10.49 -22.81
CA GLY A 624 -49.20 -11.38 -23.98
C GLY A 624 -47.88 -12.06 -24.32
N GLY A 625 -47.24 -12.62 -23.30
CA GLY A 625 -45.90 -13.16 -23.36
C GLY A 625 -45.75 -14.31 -24.35
N LYS A 626 -44.53 -14.47 -24.85
CA LYS A 626 -44.15 -15.45 -25.87
C LYS A 626 -42.96 -16.24 -25.39
N LEU A 627 -42.91 -17.50 -25.82
CA LEU A 627 -41.79 -18.40 -25.55
C LEU A 627 -41.12 -18.74 -26.87
N ASP A 628 -39.80 -18.65 -26.91
CA ASP A 628 -38.97 -19.18 -27.98
C ASP A 628 -37.88 -20.06 -27.37
N GLY A 629 -37.69 -21.27 -27.88
CA GLY A 629 -36.75 -22.23 -27.27
C GLY A 629 -37.14 -22.72 -25.86
N LEU A 630 -38.37 -22.47 -25.39
CA LEU A 630 -38.96 -23.07 -24.19
C LEU A 630 -40.32 -23.71 -24.51
N LYS A 631 -40.70 -24.73 -23.73
CA LYS A 631 -42.06 -25.29 -23.73
C LYS A 631 -42.63 -25.42 -22.31
N PRO A 632 -43.95 -25.37 -22.10
CA PRO A 632 -44.56 -25.66 -20.81
C PRO A 632 -44.16 -27.06 -20.30
N ASP A 633 -43.87 -27.19 -19.00
CA ASP A 633 -43.47 -28.46 -18.38
C ASP A 633 -44.64 -29.25 -17.77
N GLY A 634 -45.86 -28.72 -17.86
CA GLY A 634 -47.08 -29.31 -17.29
C GLY A 634 -47.24 -29.14 -15.78
N LYS A 635 -46.29 -28.49 -15.10
CA LYS A 635 -46.28 -28.28 -13.63
C LYS A 635 -46.31 -26.78 -13.26
N GLY A 636 -46.63 -25.92 -14.22
CA GLY A 636 -46.65 -24.47 -14.04
C GLY A 636 -45.31 -23.79 -14.30
N GLY A 637 -44.31 -24.52 -14.83
CA GLY A 637 -43.05 -23.97 -15.31
C GLY A 637 -42.83 -24.22 -16.80
N PHE A 638 -41.58 -24.02 -17.22
CA PHE A 638 -41.11 -24.15 -18.59
C PHE A 638 -39.85 -25.02 -18.62
N LEU A 639 -39.72 -25.85 -19.64
CA LEU A 639 -38.49 -26.58 -19.95
C LEU A 639 -37.77 -25.85 -21.08
N ILE A 640 -36.47 -25.58 -20.90
CA ILE A 640 -35.60 -25.07 -21.97
C ILE A 640 -35.37 -26.20 -22.98
N THR A 641 -35.62 -25.92 -24.26
CA THR A 641 -35.51 -26.89 -25.36
C THR A 641 -34.48 -26.52 -26.42
N SER A 642 -33.79 -25.38 -26.26
CA SER A 642 -32.79 -24.85 -27.19
C SER A 642 -31.63 -24.23 -26.40
N ALA A 643 -30.43 -24.22 -26.98
CA ALA A 643 -29.27 -23.53 -26.41
C ALA A 643 -29.50 -22.02 -26.26
N LYS A 644 -30.39 -21.44 -27.08
CA LYS A 644 -30.89 -20.08 -26.93
C LYS A 644 -32.40 -20.13 -26.73
N ALA A 645 -32.87 -19.56 -25.62
CA ALA A 645 -34.29 -19.51 -25.30
C ALA A 645 -34.69 -18.13 -24.78
N THR A 646 -35.95 -17.74 -24.96
CA THR A 646 -36.46 -16.42 -24.55
C THR A 646 -37.86 -16.52 -23.96
N ILE A 647 -38.08 -15.83 -22.84
CA ILE A 647 -39.40 -15.46 -22.32
C ILE A 647 -39.59 -13.98 -22.62
N ASP A 648 -40.39 -13.67 -23.65
CA ASP A 648 -40.66 -12.29 -24.06
C ASP A 648 -42.02 -11.80 -23.54
N GLY A 649 -42.19 -10.49 -23.40
CA GLY A 649 -43.46 -9.86 -23.13
C GLY A 649 -43.88 -9.84 -21.65
N LEU A 650 -42.94 -9.76 -20.71
CA LEU A 650 -43.22 -9.55 -19.30
C LEU A 650 -43.59 -8.08 -19.05
N LEU A 651 -44.88 -7.76 -18.99
CA LEU A 651 -45.33 -6.38 -18.78
C LEU A 651 -45.39 -6.06 -17.28
N MET A 652 -44.39 -5.36 -16.76
CA MET A 652 -44.21 -5.08 -15.33
C MET A 652 -44.42 -3.60 -15.01
N VAL A 653 -45.07 -3.28 -13.89
CA VAL A 653 -45.19 -1.88 -13.41
C VAL A 653 -43.88 -1.39 -12.79
N PRO A 654 -43.66 -0.07 -12.64
CA PRO A 654 -42.42 0.46 -12.06
C PRO A 654 -42.10 -0.19 -10.73
N ARG A 655 -40.84 -0.62 -10.56
CA ARG A 655 -40.33 -1.30 -9.35
C ARG A 655 -41.05 -2.60 -8.97
N GLU A 656 -41.90 -3.15 -9.83
CA GLU A 656 -42.43 -4.49 -9.64
C GLU A 656 -41.27 -5.50 -9.65
N VAL A 657 -41.34 -6.43 -8.72
CA VAL A 657 -40.33 -7.46 -8.47
C VAL A 657 -41.00 -8.81 -8.61
N GLY A 658 -40.35 -9.72 -9.33
CA GLY A 658 -40.75 -11.11 -9.38
C GLY A 658 -39.55 -12.04 -9.45
N HIS A 659 -39.77 -13.30 -9.14
CA HIS A 659 -38.70 -14.28 -8.94
C HIS A 659 -38.76 -15.36 -10.01
N VAL A 660 -37.57 -15.77 -10.46
CA VAL A 660 -37.38 -16.89 -11.34
C VAL A 660 -36.63 -17.97 -10.58
N LYS A 661 -37.18 -19.18 -10.61
CA LYS A 661 -36.53 -20.39 -10.11
C LYS A 661 -35.99 -21.19 -11.29
N VAL A 662 -34.71 -21.51 -11.25
CA VAL A 662 -34.05 -22.42 -12.19
C VAL A 662 -33.72 -23.71 -11.46
N LEU A 663 -34.29 -24.82 -11.92
CA LEU A 663 -34.01 -26.16 -11.43
C LEU A 663 -33.34 -26.95 -12.55
N ILE A 664 -32.16 -27.47 -12.25
CA ILE A 664 -31.40 -28.32 -13.18
C ILE A 664 -31.68 -29.76 -12.77
N GLY A 665 -32.19 -30.53 -13.73
CA GLY A 665 -32.52 -31.95 -13.56
C GLY A 665 -31.27 -32.83 -13.38
N PRO A 666 -31.46 -34.15 -13.25
CA PRO A 666 -30.36 -35.10 -13.11
C PRO A 666 -29.35 -34.93 -14.24
N ARG A 667 -28.10 -34.65 -13.88
CA ARG A 667 -26.99 -34.47 -14.83
C ARG A 667 -26.01 -35.65 -14.75
N LYS A 668 -25.32 -35.94 -15.85
CA LYS A 668 -24.11 -36.76 -15.79
C LYS A 668 -23.04 -36.00 -14.99
N PRO A 669 -22.26 -36.65 -14.10
CA PRO A 669 -21.28 -35.96 -13.24
C PRO A 669 -20.22 -35.13 -13.97
N SER A 670 -19.98 -35.42 -15.25
CA SER A 670 -18.96 -34.77 -16.09
C SER A 670 -19.44 -33.50 -16.80
N VAL A 671 -20.71 -33.10 -16.65
CA VAL A 671 -21.29 -31.97 -17.39
C VAL A 671 -21.08 -30.68 -16.61
N TRP A 672 -20.39 -29.75 -17.26
CA TRP A 672 -20.09 -28.40 -16.78
C TRP A 672 -20.50 -27.37 -17.83
N GLY A 673 -20.59 -26.12 -17.41
CA GLY A 673 -20.89 -24.99 -18.28
C GLY A 673 -21.79 -23.95 -17.62
N ASP A 674 -22.06 -22.89 -18.37
CA ASP A 674 -22.83 -21.75 -17.91
C ASP A 674 -24.25 -21.75 -18.46
N ILE A 675 -25.17 -21.24 -17.64
CA ILE A 675 -26.48 -20.75 -18.08
C ILE A 675 -26.49 -19.25 -17.81
N THR A 676 -26.32 -18.46 -18.85
CA THR A 676 -26.40 -16.99 -18.78
C THR A 676 -27.83 -16.55 -19.01
N ILE A 677 -28.35 -15.70 -18.12
CA ILE A 677 -29.71 -15.22 -18.18
C ILE A 677 -29.70 -13.69 -18.19
N THR A 678 -30.16 -13.10 -19.28
CA THR A 678 -30.18 -11.65 -19.52
C THR A 678 -31.60 -11.11 -19.47
N GLN A 679 -31.86 -10.10 -18.65
CA GLN A 679 -33.04 -9.26 -18.74
C GLN A 679 -32.82 -8.16 -19.78
N MET A 680 -33.75 -8.04 -20.73
CA MET A 680 -33.78 -6.96 -21.70
C MET A 680 -35.02 -6.11 -21.52
N SER A 681 -34.86 -4.80 -21.69
CA SER A 681 -35.91 -3.82 -21.92
C SER A 681 -35.89 -3.31 -23.36
N PRO A 682 -36.86 -2.48 -23.79
CA PRO A 682 -36.75 -1.72 -25.03
C PRO A 682 -35.53 -0.79 -25.09
N ASN A 683 -34.95 -0.45 -23.94
CA ASN A 683 -33.81 0.45 -23.82
C ASN A 683 -32.46 -0.27 -23.84
N GLY A 684 -32.44 -1.60 -23.69
CA GLY A 684 -31.20 -2.38 -23.73
C GLY A 684 -31.18 -3.54 -22.72
N VAL A 685 -30.00 -3.82 -22.18
CA VAL A 685 -29.78 -4.81 -21.12
C VAL A 685 -30.01 -4.13 -19.78
N ASP A 686 -30.95 -4.64 -18.99
CA ASP A 686 -31.21 -4.14 -17.63
C ASP A 686 -30.44 -4.93 -16.56
N GLY A 687 -29.96 -6.11 -16.92
CA GLY A 687 -29.00 -6.89 -16.15
C GLY A 687 -29.19 -8.39 -16.27
N GLY A 688 -28.48 -9.18 -15.48
CA GLY A 688 -28.57 -10.63 -15.59
C GLY A 688 -27.82 -11.44 -14.55
N VAL A 689 -27.89 -12.75 -14.70
CA VAL A 689 -27.26 -13.73 -13.82
C VAL A 689 -26.64 -14.86 -14.62
N THR A 690 -25.48 -15.34 -14.18
CA THR A 690 -24.85 -16.54 -14.74
C THR A 690 -24.84 -17.64 -13.71
N LEU A 691 -25.44 -18.78 -14.05
CA LEU A 691 -25.39 -19.99 -13.25
C LEU A 691 -24.22 -20.85 -13.74
N HIS A 692 -23.11 -20.81 -13.03
CA HIS A 692 -21.93 -21.63 -13.34
C HIS A 692 -22.06 -23.02 -12.73
N LEU A 693 -22.13 -24.05 -13.57
CA LEU A 693 -22.09 -25.44 -13.12
C LEU A 693 -20.65 -25.95 -13.13
N ALA A 694 -20.00 -25.86 -11.98
CA ALA A 694 -18.65 -26.41 -11.79
C ALA A 694 -18.65 -27.95 -11.78
N THR A 695 -17.53 -28.54 -12.21
CA THR A 695 -17.21 -29.94 -11.95
C THR A 695 -16.99 -30.15 -10.45
N LYS A 696 -17.45 -31.29 -9.92
CA LYS A 696 -17.13 -31.67 -8.54
C LYS A 696 -15.63 -32.00 -8.51
N LYS A 697 -14.81 -31.09 -7.97
CA LYS A 697 -13.39 -31.37 -7.66
C LYS A 697 -13.30 -32.48 -6.61
#